data_AF-A0A8W7PBS0-F1
#
_entry.id   AF-A0A8W7PBS0-F1
#
_cell.length_a   1.000
_cell.length_b   1.000
_cell.length_c   1.000
_cell.angle_alpha   90.00
_cell.angle_beta   90.00
_cell.angle_gamma   90.00
#
_symmetry.space_group_name_H-M   'P 1'
#
loop_
_entity.id
_entity.type
_entity.pdbx_description
1 polymer ?
#
loop_
_entity_poly.entity_id
_entity_poly.type
_entity_poly.pdbx_seq_one_letter_code
_entity_poly.pdbx_strand_id
1 'polypeptide(L)'
;LQSVGPEQHVGSSITTTTVTSTLEDSWFWDPDNNISSTSSSSKKDDNESPSSGPTDLTTIPLEAPASESDIIERLQRQLNEKLQQLKKQQLENALLNEKLGQVSGENRELNENIEELDRQHEVVLENLVASKRDLQAQCSRLEAELKAKATESETALQQLQARFERLEQTHAQTCQDNEKLRTETAKLTAELERIVCENVEAVAALERQLQEQRDERATADELCQTLQAEIEELRQRTADEAAEFVVAVPTPEQPAPSAELVAELEQLRQALEDVRTERDNLQKLTAELDRSEHIGQLEREIGELQNELRSVIIDNSVQLEGKAKEYDEKLATLRQENQTLRESLANEQTAKQSEPGPDGRVGEIIRQFFDLDLTEPDRLAERLQATRDLDAKLAALERKLIDAGKEINFLKAENSRIQHDKDTLTADLMQYEKECASLMKNNDRLLEELENVKCNKLETINENAEDSIVVLEKQLDDAHRLNRTLEEEYREAHRKLEEVLEEKEELLTSVSTLESSESESKARTLALERSLAEVRKERDELAERLQQLRDAGGQEAEQLRTELTSMQGQLTTINEDHASLVRKLQQLQHTSSENVRTWEGKLNEMRQLLEARESELEQARESTAAAEQQQQLAAESERYRAELEQQREALESLTQQKENLVQLVTTKHNESVQYHAEIQRLNQLLQAETERAAPACPDCPALREKLHEHERLTDQIQFLREKSDILTANLMTEQSNQRQALQEKQLLIEQRDGLQRDLERLRQHLLEIEEAHTQETVELQRRYDDTRQQLASLEREVKQSTNALTSASIRANQQAETLQAQYQLLLQQRDELGARLSAADDRDQKNQAALTNLQCALEQFQMNRERDIELATGSIRSELEQARTREEALKDTLKQVQQQLADAKTGLLAAARISDQLEISQVTVASLKAELTKRDERYAALEQRLQETEASQADKVEKTLVKNLVIGYAVAPNASDRQQIMKLISSVLTMDQNECTKVGLHHRGTVGGTGGWLNSILGGGGSGEAGANYNKESLTEAFVKFLEKESAPRATASSSLLNIVTSPAAATGTTSSVGEQQQQQHRWQHQPPRSHRSVAI
;
A
#
# COMPACT_ATOMS: atom_id res chain seq x y z
N LEU A 1 28.60 14.87 -38.90
CA LEU A 1 30.03 15.00 -39.26
C LEU A 1 30.72 13.69 -38.91
N GLN A 2 31.66 13.22 -39.76
CA GLN A 2 32.65 12.13 -39.58
C GLN A 2 32.29 10.93 -38.65
N SER A 3 32.13 9.67 -39.08
CA SER A 3 32.79 8.82 -40.10
C SER A 3 34.18 8.25 -39.72
N VAL A 4 34.21 7.04 -39.15
CA VAL A 4 35.31 6.05 -39.24
C VAL A 4 34.68 4.66 -39.43
N GLY A 5 35.38 3.78 -40.16
CA GLY A 5 34.91 2.46 -40.62
C GLY A 5 35.61 1.24 -39.97
N PRO A 6 35.57 0.04 -40.61
CA PRO A 6 35.49 -1.22 -39.87
C PRO A 6 36.54 -2.31 -40.18
N GLU A 7 36.69 -3.25 -39.23
CA GLU A 7 37.27 -4.61 -39.38
C GLU A 7 36.37 -5.55 -38.54
N GLN A 8 35.93 -6.78 -38.88
CA GLN A 8 36.30 -7.91 -39.75
C GLN A 8 37.04 -9.09 -39.08
N HIS A 9 36.43 -10.30 -39.24
CA HIS A 9 36.94 -11.66 -38.98
C HIS A 9 37.19 -12.06 -37.49
N VAL A 10 37.01 -13.32 -37.05
CA VAL A 10 36.50 -14.55 -37.70
C VAL A 10 35.83 -15.47 -36.65
N GLY A 11 34.84 -16.29 -37.04
CA GLY A 11 34.28 -17.34 -36.17
C GLY A 11 33.03 -18.03 -36.72
N SER A 12 33.17 -19.31 -37.12
CA SER A 12 32.10 -20.27 -37.47
C SER A 12 30.95 -20.33 -36.43
N SER A 13 29.69 -20.65 -36.76
CA SER A 13 29.07 -21.18 -37.99
C SER A 13 27.53 -21.10 -37.86
N ILE A 14 26.66 -21.24 -38.88
CA ILE A 14 26.84 -21.46 -40.33
C ILE A 14 25.63 -20.84 -41.08
N THR A 15 25.63 -20.83 -42.41
CA THR A 15 24.47 -20.44 -43.25
C THR A 15 24.06 -21.55 -44.22
N THR A 16 22.77 -21.89 -44.27
CA THR A 16 22.17 -22.67 -45.37
C THR A 16 21.25 -21.79 -46.20
N THR A 17 21.73 -21.36 -47.37
CA THR A 17 20.92 -20.72 -48.42
C THR A 17 19.85 -21.65 -48.97
N THR A 18 18.72 -21.08 -49.36
CA THR A 18 17.68 -21.76 -50.14
C THR A 18 18.25 -22.28 -51.47
N VAL A 19 18.11 -23.59 -51.72
CA VAL A 19 18.39 -24.23 -53.01
C VAL A 19 17.22 -25.15 -53.34
N THR A 20 16.68 -25.00 -54.55
CA THR A 20 15.55 -25.77 -55.08
C THR A 20 16.01 -27.00 -55.86
N SER A 21 15.61 -28.22 -55.47
CA SER A 21 15.58 -29.36 -56.40
C SER A 21 14.76 -30.56 -55.92
N THR A 22 13.78 -30.96 -56.74
CA THR A 22 13.39 -32.35 -57.09
C THR A 22 13.30 -33.46 -56.02
N LEU A 23 12.06 -33.79 -55.63
CA LEU A 23 11.41 -35.12 -55.67
C LEU A 23 9.89 -34.80 -55.44
N GLU A 24 8.89 -35.17 -56.23
CA GLU A 24 8.60 -36.40 -57.01
C GLU A 24 8.59 -37.64 -56.10
N ASP A 25 7.52 -38.43 -55.98
CA ASP A 25 6.45 -38.70 -56.95
C ASP A 25 5.13 -39.17 -56.26
N SER A 26 3.97 -38.95 -56.91
CA SER A 26 2.63 -39.56 -56.68
C SER A 26 2.02 -39.59 -55.24
N TRP A 27 0.71 -39.46 -54.99
CA TRP A 27 -0.49 -39.69 -55.79
C TRP A 27 -1.51 -38.55 -55.62
N PHE A 28 -2.04 -38.04 -56.73
CA PHE A 28 -3.28 -37.26 -56.78
C PHE A 28 -4.04 -37.69 -58.04
N TRP A 29 -5.35 -37.91 -57.95
CA TRP A 29 -6.21 -38.16 -59.11
C TRP A 29 -7.25 -37.04 -59.15
N ASP A 30 -7.05 -36.10 -60.07
CA ASP A 30 -8.06 -35.12 -60.43
C ASP A 30 -9.25 -35.80 -61.13
N PRO A 31 -10.48 -35.28 -60.96
CA PRO A 31 -11.61 -35.64 -61.80
C PRO A 31 -11.51 -34.99 -63.19
N ASP A 32 -12.38 -35.44 -64.09
CA ASP A 32 -12.72 -34.81 -65.37
C ASP A 32 -11.59 -34.60 -66.40
N ASN A 33 -11.40 -35.61 -67.26
CA ASN A 33 -11.14 -35.34 -68.67
C ASN A 33 -12.11 -36.16 -69.55
N ASN A 34 -12.66 -35.52 -70.58
CA ASN A 34 -13.87 -35.94 -71.26
C ASN A 34 -13.63 -36.05 -72.77
N ILE A 35 -13.45 -37.27 -73.28
CA ILE A 35 -13.46 -37.57 -74.71
C ILE A 35 -14.31 -38.81 -74.98
N SER A 36 -15.35 -38.64 -75.79
CA SER A 36 -16.26 -39.70 -76.23
C SER A 36 -15.57 -40.74 -77.12
N SER A 37 -16.02 -42.00 -77.11
CA SER A 37 -16.70 -42.60 -78.29
C SER A 37 -17.03 -44.10 -78.18
N THR A 38 -18.22 -44.44 -78.70
CA THR A 38 -18.56 -45.67 -79.45
C THR A 38 -18.30 -47.07 -78.85
N SER A 39 -19.43 -47.71 -78.48
CA SER A 39 -19.92 -48.97 -79.10
C SER A 39 -19.46 -50.34 -78.56
N SER A 40 -20.35 -51.30 -78.82
CA SER A 40 -20.14 -52.76 -78.87
C SER A 40 -19.89 -53.51 -77.53
N SER A 41 -20.41 -54.71 -77.34
CA SER A 41 -21.52 -55.38 -78.07
C SER A 41 -22.18 -56.42 -77.16
N SER A 42 -23.52 -56.45 -77.15
CA SER A 42 -24.23 -57.71 -76.92
C SER A 42 -23.85 -58.66 -78.06
N LYS A 43 -23.18 -59.79 -77.78
CA LYS A 43 -23.08 -60.92 -78.73
C LYS A 43 -22.63 -62.26 -78.13
N LYS A 44 -23.60 -63.09 -77.80
CA LYS A 44 -23.66 -64.56 -77.99
C LYS A 44 -25.03 -64.99 -77.47
N ASP A 45 -26.01 -65.29 -78.32
CA ASP A 45 -26.04 -66.18 -79.49
C ASP A 45 -25.75 -67.65 -79.10
N ASP A 46 -26.85 -68.40 -79.02
CA ASP A 46 -27.07 -69.77 -79.48
C ASP A 46 -26.33 -70.97 -78.84
N ASN A 47 -27.09 -71.66 -77.98
CA ASN A 47 -27.79 -72.92 -78.32
C ASN A 47 -26.96 -74.05 -78.98
N GLU A 48 -26.69 -75.11 -78.21
CA GLU A 48 -26.52 -76.45 -78.76
C GLU A 48 -27.20 -77.53 -77.89
N SER A 49 -27.75 -78.55 -78.54
CA SER A 49 -28.47 -79.70 -77.98
C SER A 49 -28.46 -80.80 -79.05
N PRO A 50 -28.76 -82.08 -78.74
CA PRO A 50 -28.44 -82.89 -77.56
C PRO A 50 -27.72 -84.19 -78.03
N SER A 51 -28.00 -85.36 -77.40
CA SER A 51 -28.06 -86.71 -78.02
C SER A 51 -26.93 -87.74 -77.82
N SER A 52 -27.32 -89.00 -78.04
CA SER A 52 -26.56 -90.19 -78.48
C SER A 52 -25.51 -90.89 -77.58
N GLY A 53 -26.02 -91.73 -76.66
CA GLY A 53 -25.68 -93.17 -76.61
C GLY A 53 -24.29 -93.62 -76.10
N PRO A 54 -23.92 -94.92 -76.25
CA PRO A 54 -24.68 -96.02 -76.89
C PRO A 54 -25.10 -97.16 -75.94
N THR A 55 -25.79 -98.15 -76.53
CA THR A 55 -26.07 -99.47 -75.95
C THR A 55 -24.96 -100.48 -76.30
N ASP A 56 -24.55 -101.33 -75.35
CA ASP A 56 -24.00 -102.67 -75.60
C ASP A 56 -24.47 -103.60 -74.44
N LEU A 57 -24.98 -104.83 -74.59
CA LEU A 57 -24.71 -106.00 -75.47
C LEU A 57 -23.46 -106.82 -75.13
N THR A 58 -23.64 -107.84 -74.27
CA THR A 58 -23.00 -109.19 -74.27
C THR A 58 -23.34 -109.91 -72.94
N THR A 59 -23.54 -111.23 -72.81
CA THR A 59 -24.00 -112.31 -73.71
C THR A 59 -24.47 -113.46 -72.81
N ILE A 60 -25.40 -114.31 -73.27
CA ILE A 60 -25.99 -115.40 -72.47
C ILE A 60 -25.29 -116.74 -72.73
N PRO A 61 -24.96 -117.55 -71.70
CA PRO A 61 -24.91 -119.01 -71.80
C PRO A 61 -26.27 -119.61 -71.35
N LEU A 62 -26.90 -120.38 -72.24
CA LEU A 62 -28.16 -121.08 -71.97
C LEU A 62 -27.89 -122.46 -71.35
N GLU A 63 -28.18 -122.63 -70.07
CA GLU A 63 -28.29 -123.95 -69.44
C GLU A 63 -29.62 -124.09 -68.69
N ALA A 64 -30.16 -125.30 -68.65
CA ALA A 64 -31.51 -125.62 -68.22
C ALA A 64 -31.51 -126.86 -67.30
N PRO A 65 -32.60 -127.17 -66.57
CA PRO A 65 -33.81 -126.36 -66.33
C PRO A 65 -34.04 -126.10 -64.82
N ALA A 66 -34.05 -124.84 -64.39
CA ALA A 66 -34.50 -124.48 -63.04
C ALA A 66 -36.01 -124.20 -63.04
N SER A 67 -36.73 -124.70 -62.02
CA SER A 67 -38.16 -124.44 -61.83
C SER A 67 -38.45 -122.97 -61.54
N GLU A 68 -39.63 -122.47 -61.95
CA GLU A 68 -40.00 -121.05 -61.90
C GLU A 68 -39.82 -120.41 -60.51
N SER A 69 -39.97 -121.19 -59.43
CA SER A 69 -39.72 -120.80 -58.04
C SER A 69 -38.37 -120.10 -57.85
N ASP A 70 -37.29 -120.67 -58.40
CA ASP A 70 -35.91 -120.21 -58.18
C ASP A 70 -35.64 -118.87 -58.88
N ILE A 71 -36.35 -118.61 -59.99
CA ILE A 71 -36.31 -117.36 -60.73
C ILE A 71 -37.07 -116.28 -59.95
N ILE A 72 -38.26 -116.61 -59.43
CA ILE A 72 -39.06 -115.71 -58.60
C ILE A 72 -38.30 -115.32 -57.33
N GLU A 73 -37.69 -116.27 -56.62
CA GLU A 73 -36.95 -115.99 -55.39
C GLU A 73 -35.69 -115.13 -55.64
N ARG A 74 -34.95 -115.38 -56.74
CA ARG A 74 -33.84 -114.50 -57.17
C ARG A 74 -34.32 -113.08 -57.48
N LEU A 75 -35.43 -112.92 -58.20
CA LEU A 75 -35.99 -111.60 -58.53
C LEU A 75 -36.50 -110.88 -57.27
N GLN A 76 -37.15 -111.58 -56.34
CA GLN A 76 -37.56 -111.01 -55.05
C GLN A 76 -36.34 -110.60 -54.21
N ARG A 77 -35.25 -111.38 -54.22
CA ARG A 77 -34.02 -111.02 -53.51
C ARG A 77 -33.34 -109.79 -54.13
N GLN A 78 -33.22 -109.73 -55.45
CA GLN A 78 -32.68 -108.55 -56.16
C GLN A 78 -33.55 -107.31 -55.94
N LEU A 79 -34.89 -107.45 -55.93
CA LEU A 79 -35.81 -106.37 -55.61
C LEU A 79 -35.63 -105.87 -54.17
N ASN A 80 -35.47 -106.77 -53.20
CA ASN A 80 -35.19 -106.43 -51.80
C ASN A 80 -33.82 -105.75 -51.63
N GLU A 81 -32.77 -106.25 -52.30
CA GLU A 81 -31.44 -105.62 -52.32
C GLU A 81 -31.51 -104.21 -52.91
N LYS A 82 -32.27 -104.01 -54.00
CA LYS A 82 -32.50 -102.68 -54.60
C LYS A 82 -33.34 -101.76 -53.71
N LEU A 83 -34.35 -102.29 -53.02
CA LEU A 83 -35.19 -101.53 -52.10
C LEU A 83 -34.40 -101.12 -50.83
N GLN A 84 -33.47 -101.95 -50.36
CA GLN A 84 -32.51 -101.59 -49.31
C GLN A 84 -31.50 -100.53 -49.79
N GLN A 85 -30.96 -100.66 -51.01
CA GLN A 85 -30.09 -99.63 -51.61
C GLN A 85 -30.81 -98.28 -51.72
N LEU A 86 -32.06 -98.27 -52.18
CA LEU A 86 -32.87 -97.06 -52.32
C LEU A 86 -33.23 -96.44 -50.96
N LYS A 87 -33.52 -97.26 -49.94
CA LYS A 87 -33.67 -96.76 -48.55
C LYS A 87 -32.37 -96.16 -47.99
N LYS A 88 -31.21 -96.76 -48.27
CA LYS A 88 -29.91 -96.21 -47.87
C LYS A 88 -29.66 -94.86 -48.54
N GLN A 89 -29.91 -94.75 -49.85
CA GLN A 89 -29.81 -93.48 -50.58
C GLN A 89 -30.80 -92.42 -50.10
N GLN A 90 -32.03 -92.80 -49.73
CA GLN A 90 -32.99 -91.86 -49.11
C GLN A 90 -32.49 -91.33 -47.75
N LEU A 91 -31.86 -92.17 -46.93
CA LEU A 91 -31.32 -91.79 -45.62
C LEU A 91 -30.04 -90.94 -45.77
N GLU A 92 -29.18 -91.28 -46.72
CA GLU A 92 -28.01 -90.47 -47.10
C GLU A 92 -28.42 -89.10 -47.63
N ASN A 93 -29.44 -89.02 -48.50
CA ASN A 93 -29.99 -87.75 -48.98
C ASN A 93 -30.66 -86.93 -47.86
N ALA A 94 -31.34 -87.59 -46.90
CA ALA A 94 -31.91 -86.89 -45.74
C ALA A 94 -30.81 -86.26 -44.86
N LEU A 95 -29.74 -87.01 -44.58
CA LEU A 95 -28.60 -86.55 -43.77
C LEU A 95 -27.77 -85.49 -44.50
N LEU A 96 -27.66 -85.57 -45.84
CA LEU A 96 -27.07 -84.51 -46.66
C LEU A 96 -27.94 -83.23 -46.66
N ASN A 97 -29.26 -83.35 -46.72
CA ASN A 97 -30.17 -82.19 -46.61
C ASN A 97 -30.13 -81.57 -45.21
N GLU A 98 -29.99 -82.36 -44.15
CA GLU A 98 -29.81 -81.87 -42.78
C GLU A 98 -28.50 -81.09 -42.65
N LYS A 99 -27.38 -81.63 -43.17
CA LYS A 99 -26.09 -80.92 -43.24
C LYS A 99 -26.14 -79.66 -44.11
N LEU A 100 -26.86 -79.69 -45.23
CA LEU A 100 -27.07 -78.50 -46.07
C LEU A 100 -27.88 -77.44 -45.33
N GLY A 101 -28.86 -77.86 -44.51
CA GLY A 101 -29.59 -76.99 -43.59
C GLY A 101 -28.71 -76.36 -42.51
N GLN A 102 -27.84 -77.17 -41.87
CA GLN A 102 -26.86 -76.70 -40.87
C GLN A 102 -25.89 -75.68 -41.49
N VAL A 103 -25.24 -76.02 -42.61
CA VAL A 103 -24.31 -75.12 -43.30
C VAL A 103 -25.02 -73.86 -43.84
N SER A 104 -26.29 -73.95 -44.25
CA SER A 104 -27.09 -72.77 -44.64
C SER A 104 -27.43 -71.87 -43.43
N GLY A 105 -27.66 -72.46 -42.25
CA GLY A 105 -27.80 -71.75 -40.98
C GLY A 105 -26.50 -71.04 -40.58
N GLU A 106 -25.38 -71.78 -40.55
CA GLU A 106 -24.05 -71.25 -40.25
C GLU A 106 -23.66 -70.09 -41.20
N ASN A 107 -23.91 -70.22 -42.51
CA ASN A 107 -23.67 -69.13 -43.47
C ASN A 107 -24.59 -67.94 -43.23
N ARG A 108 -25.84 -68.15 -42.81
CA ARG A 108 -26.76 -67.06 -42.46
C ARG A 108 -26.27 -66.32 -41.20
N GLU A 109 -25.93 -67.05 -40.14
CA GLU A 109 -25.41 -66.48 -38.91
C GLU A 109 -24.09 -65.74 -39.15
N LEU A 110 -23.21 -66.26 -40.00
CA LEU A 110 -21.99 -65.54 -40.42
C LEU A 110 -22.31 -64.26 -41.19
N ASN A 111 -23.30 -64.25 -42.09
CA ASN A 111 -23.70 -63.04 -42.82
C ASN A 111 -24.30 -61.99 -41.89
N GLU A 112 -25.18 -62.39 -40.96
CA GLU A 112 -25.77 -61.51 -39.96
C GLU A 112 -24.71 -60.92 -39.00
N ASN A 113 -23.68 -61.70 -38.63
CA ASN A 113 -22.53 -61.20 -37.86
C ASN A 113 -21.62 -60.24 -38.67
N ILE A 114 -21.48 -60.43 -39.98
CA ILE A 114 -20.73 -59.51 -40.86
C ILE A 114 -21.48 -58.18 -41.02
N GLU A 115 -22.80 -58.23 -41.25
CA GLU A 115 -23.64 -57.03 -41.34
C GLU A 115 -23.65 -56.19 -40.04
N GLU A 116 -23.55 -56.84 -38.88
CA GLU A 116 -23.41 -56.17 -37.59
C GLU A 116 -21.99 -55.61 -37.37
N LEU A 117 -20.94 -56.33 -37.80
CA LEU A 117 -19.57 -55.83 -37.73
C LEU A 117 -19.36 -54.60 -38.64
N ASP A 118 -19.92 -54.61 -39.86
CA ASP A 118 -19.88 -53.47 -40.77
C ASP A 118 -20.66 -52.27 -40.22
N ARG A 119 -21.80 -52.49 -39.54
CA ARG A 119 -22.49 -51.44 -38.77
C ARG A 119 -21.62 -50.84 -37.68
N GLN A 120 -20.91 -51.67 -36.92
CA GLN A 120 -20.03 -51.20 -35.85
C GLN A 120 -18.85 -50.41 -36.43
N HIS A 121 -18.29 -50.83 -37.57
CA HIS A 121 -17.28 -50.06 -38.30
C HIS A 121 -17.83 -48.72 -38.82
N GLU A 122 -19.03 -48.68 -39.40
CA GLU A 122 -19.67 -47.45 -39.89
C GLU A 122 -19.88 -46.43 -38.75
N VAL A 123 -20.41 -46.88 -37.61
CA VAL A 123 -20.57 -46.03 -36.41
C VAL A 123 -19.22 -45.55 -35.86
N VAL A 124 -18.17 -46.38 -35.85
CA VAL A 124 -16.81 -45.95 -35.44
C VAL A 124 -16.25 -44.91 -36.42
N LEU A 125 -16.46 -45.07 -37.72
CA LEU A 125 -16.04 -44.11 -38.74
C LEU A 125 -16.80 -42.78 -38.62
N GLU A 126 -18.11 -42.79 -38.40
CA GLU A 126 -18.89 -41.57 -38.15
C GLU A 126 -18.38 -40.82 -36.92
N ASN A 127 -18.15 -41.51 -35.80
CA ASN A 127 -17.60 -40.92 -34.57
C ASN A 127 -16.19 -40.35 -34.79
N LEU A 128 -15.32 -41.05 -35.53
CA LEU A 128 -13.97 -40.59 -35.86
C LEU A 128 -14.00 -39.35 -36.77
N VAL A 129 -14.91 -39.31 -37.75
CA VAL A 129 -15.10 -38.16 -38.64
C VAL A 129 -15.74 -36.98 -37.91
N ALA A 130 -16.64 -37.21 -36.95
CA ALA A 130 -17.17 -36.17 -36.06
C ALA A 130 -16.05 -35.58 -35.19
N SER A 131 -15.28 -36.43 -34.49
CA SER A 131 -14.13 -36.00 -33.69
C SER A 131 -13.08 -35.23 -34.52
N LYS A 132 -12.81 -35.66 -35.76
CA LYS A 132 -11.95 -34.93 -36.70
C LYS A 132 -12.50 -33.54 -37.05
N ARG A 133 -13.81 -33.41 -37.29
CA ARG A 133 -14.46 -32.11 -37.54
C ARG A 133 -14.40 -31.20 -36.32
N ASP A 134 -14.63 -31.74 -35.13
CA ASP A 134 -14.55 -30.98 -33.87
C ASP A 134 -13.12 -30.50 -33.58
N LEU A 135 -12.12 -31.36 -33.77
CA LEU A 135 -10.71 -30.97 -33.67
C LEU A 135 -10.33 -29.91 -34.72
N GLN A 136 -10.81 -30.04 -35.96
CA GLN A 136 -10.58 -29.04 -37.01
C GLN A 136 -11.28 -27.70 -36.69
N ALA A 137 -12.46 -27.73 -36.06
CA ALA A 137 -13.15 -26.55 -35.55
C ALA A 137 -12.43 -25.92 -34.34
N GLN A 138 -11.81 -26.72 -33.47
CA GLN A 138 -10.97 -26.23 -32.37
C GLN A 138 -9.67 -25.60 -32.89
N CYS A 139 -8.95 -26.25 -33.82
CA CYS A 139 -7.74 -25.70 -34.42
C CYS A 139 -8.02 -24.36 -35.14
N SER A 140 -9.09 -24.28 -35.94
CA SER A 140 -9.45 -23.03 -36.63
C SER A 140 -9.92 -21.90 -35.71
N ARG A 141 -10.53 -22.21 -34.55
CA ARG A 141 -10.78 -21.23 -33.48
C ARG A 141 -9.49 -20.75 -32.83
N LEU A 142 -8.60 -21.67 -32.44
CA LEU A 142 -7.31 -21.32 -31.84
C LEU A 142 -6.45 -20.50 -32.80
N GLU A 143 -6.44 -20.81 -34.11
CA GLU A 143 -5.80 -19.97 -35.12
C GLU A 143 -6.40 -18.57 -35.20
N ALA A 144 -7.73 -18.43 -35.12
CA ALA A 144 -8.40 -17.13 -35.17
C ALA A 144 -8.12 -16.32 -33.89
N GLU A 145 -8.12 -16.95 -32.73
CA GLU A 145 -7.76 -16.34 -31.43
C GLU A 145 -6.29 -15.90 -31.41
N LEU A 146 -5.36 -16.73 -31.93
CA LEU A 146 -3.94 -16.39 -32.02
C LEU A 146 -3.72 -15.23 -33.01
N LYS A 147 -4.41 -15.22 -34.17
CA LYS A 147 -4.39 -14.09 -35.11
C LYS A 147 -4.96 -12.80 -34.48
N ALA A 148 -6.07 -12.89 -33.75
CA ALA A 148 -6.64 -11.75 -33.02
C ALA A 148 -5.64 -11.22 -31.97
N LYS A 149 -5.06 -12.09 -31.14
CA LYS A 149 -4.06 -11.71 -30.13
C LYS A 149 -2.78 -11.13 -30.74
N ALA A 150 -2.35 -11.61 -31.92
CA ALA A 150 -1.28 -10.97 -32.67
C ALA A 150 -1.65 -9.53 -33.04
N THR A 151 -2.83 -9.29 -33.63
CA THR A 151 -3.27 -7.93 -33.98
C THR A 151 -3.52 -7.01 -32.77
N GLU A 152 -3.98 -7.55 -31.64
CA GLU A 152 -4.06 -6.81 -30.37
C GLU A 152 -2.66 -6.40 -29.89
N SER A 153 -1.67 -7.31 -29.95
CA SER A 153 -0.29 -7.01 -29.54
C SER A 153 0.40 -6.00 -30.46
N GLU A 154 0.15 -6.06 -31.77
CA GLU A 154 0.70 -5.14 -32.75
C GLU A 154 0.09 -3.74 -32.62
N THR A 155 -1.23 -3.64 -32.45
CA THR A 155 -1.89 -2.35 -32.21
C THR A 155 -1.52 -1.76 -30.85
N ALA A 156 -1.32 -2.57 -29.80
CA ALA A 156 -0.78 -2.12 -28.53
C ALA A 156 0.66 -1.58 -28.65
N LEU A 157 1.53 -2.24 -29.43
CA LEU A 157 2.88 -1.76 -29.72
C LEU A 157 2.87 -0.43 -30.48
N GLN A 158 2.02 -0.28 -31.50
CA GLN A 158 1.86 0.98 -32.24
C GLN A 158 1.34 2.12 -31.35
N GLN A 159 0.38 1.85 -30.46
CA GLN A 159 -0.09 2.83 -29.47
C GLN A 159 1.01 3.21 -28.47
N LEU A 160 1.84 2.25 -28.06
CA LEU A 160 2.97 2.48 -27.15
C LEU A 160 4.04 3.35 -27.82
N GLN A 161 4.39 3.07 -29.09
CA GLN A 161 5.30 3.89 -29.90
C GLN A 161 4.78 5.32 -30.05
N ALA A 162 3.52 5.50 -30.48
CA ALA A 162 2.91 6.82 -30.60
C ALA A 162 2.80 7.57 -29.24
N ARG A 163 2.75 6.86 -28.11
CA ARG A 163 2.84 7.45 -26.77
C ARG A 163 4.27 7.88 -26.42
N PHE A 164 5.29 7.09 -26.79
CA PHE A 164 6.70 7.47 -26.62
C PHE A 164 7.06 8.70 -27.47
N GLU A 165 6.69 8.75 -28.75
CA GLU A 165 6.94 9.92 -29.62
C GLU A 165 6.36 11.22 -29.05
N ARG A 166 5.13 11.17 -28.51
CA ARG A 166 4.50 12.32 -27.81
C ARG A 166 5.22 12.69 -26.51
N LEU A 167 5.77 11.71 -25.79
CA LEU A 167 6.53 11.93 -24.57
C LEU A 167 7.90 12.56 -24.88
N GLU A 168 8.57 12.14 -25.95
CA GLU A 168 9.80 12.76 -26.45
C GLU A 168 9.54 14.20 -26.92
N GLN A 169 8.46 14.44 -27.67
CA GLN A 169 8.07 15.79 -28.11
C GLN A 169 7.77 16.72 -26.92
N THR A 170 7.02 16.25 -25.92
CA THR A 170 6.72 17.05 -24.72
C THR A 170 7.94 17.22 -23.81
N HIS A 171 8.88 16.27 -23.79
CA HIS A 171 10.18 16.44 -23.13
C HIS A 171 11.04 17.49 -23.83
N ALA A 172 11.16 17.45 -25.16
CA ALA A 172 11.88 18.46 -25.94
C ALA A 172 11.28 19.87 -25.78
N GLN A 173 9.94 19.97 -25.83
CA GLN A 173 9.19 21.21 -25.57
C GLN A 173 9.52 21.76 -24.16
N THR A 174 9.42 20.92 -23.12
CA THR A 174 9.70 21.35 -21.74
C THR A 174 11.18 21.66 -21.48
N CYS A 175 12.12 21.03 -22.18
CA CYS A 175 13.52 21.45 -22.17
C CYS A 175 13.69 22.85 -22.78
N GLN A 176 13.11 23.12 -23.95
CA GLN A 176 13.17 24.42 -24.60
C GLN A 176 12.52 25.54 -23.75
N ASP A 177 11.40 25.24 -23.09
CA ASP A 177 10.72 26.19 -22.20
C ASP A 177 11.53 26.44 -20.91
N ASN A 178 12.21 25.43 -20.37
CA ASN A 178 13.17 25.62 -19.27
C ASN A 178 14.37 26.49 -19.69
N GLU A 179 14.85 26.39 -20.93
CA GLU A 179 15.89 27.28 -21.45
C GLU A 179 15.40 28.73 -21.57
N LYS A 180 14.18 28.97 -22.09
CA LYS A 180 13.55 30.30 -22.12
C LYS A 180 13.48 30.91 -20.71
N LEU A 181 12.91 30.17 -19.75
CA LEU A 181 12.79 30.57 -18.34
C LEU A 181 14.16 30.88 -17.70
N ARG A 182 15.21 30.13 -18.03
CA ARG A 182 16.60 30.43 -17.60
C ARG A 182 17.14 31.73 -18.21
N THR A 183 16.83 32.03 -19.47
CA THR A 183 17.23 33.32 -20.08
C THR A 183 16.41 34.51 -19.56
N GLU A 184 15.16 34.30 -19.15
CA GLU A 184 14.32 35.33 -18.51
C GLU A 184 14.78 35.63 -17.10
N THR A 185 15.02 34.61 -16.28
CA THR A 185 15.56 34.79 -14.92
C THR A 185 16.94 35.43 -14.96
N ALA A 186 17.81 35.08 -15.91
CA ALA A 186 19.10 35.75 -16.10
C ALA A 186 18.98 37.26 -16.49
N LYS A 187 17.94 37.65 -17.24
CA LYS A 187 17.65 39.06 -17.54
C LYS A 187 17.13 39.79 -16.31
N LEU A 188 16.14 39.21 -15.62
CA LEU A 188 15.53 39.80 -14.42
C LEU A 188 16.55 39.94 -13.28
N THR A 189 17.50 39.01 -13.12
CA THR A 189 18.59 39.19 -12.15
C THR A 189 19.54 40.32 -12.55
N ALA A 190 19.90 40.45 -13.83
CA ALA A 190 20.73 41.57 -14.28
C ALA A 190 20.02 42.94 -14.18
N GLU A 191 18.69 42.98 -14.39
CA GLU A 191 17.88 44.17 -14.17
C GLU A 191 17.76 44.53 -12.68
N LEU A 192 17.60 43.54 -11.80
CA LEU A 192 17.63 43.73 -10.35
C LEU A 192 19.02 44.20 -9.86
N GLU A 193 20.11 43.62 -10.37
CA GLU A 193 21.48 44.08 -10.08
C GLU A 193 21.67 45.55 -10.49
N ARG A 194 21.21 45.94 -11.70
CA ARG A 194 21.23 47.33 -12.15
C ARG A 194 20.42 48.25 -11.22
N ILE A 195 19.19 47.87 -10.87
CA ILE A 195 18.31 48.64 -9.98
C ILE A 195 18.92 48.76 -8.58
N VAL A 196 19.59 47.74 -8.07
CA VAL A 196 20.32 47.79 -6.79
C VAL A 196 21.50 48.77 -6.88
N CYS A 197 22.29 48.75 -7.96
CA CYS A 197 23.35 49.75 -8.18
C CYS A 197 22.79 51.18 -8.25
N GLU A 198 21.74 51.42 -9.03
CA GLU A 198 21.09 52.73 -9.17
C GLU A 198 20.53 53.24 -7.83
N ASN A 199 19.94 52.36 -7.01
CA ASN A 199 19.49 52.69 -5.66
C ASN A 199 20.65 52.99 -4.69
N VAL A 200 21.76 52.24 -4.76
CA VAL A 200 22.96 52.51 -3.92
C VAL A 200 23.61 53.85 -4.30
N GLU A 201 23.67 54.18 -5.59
CA GLU A 201 24.14 55.50 -6.05
C GLU A 201 23.21 56.63 -5.60
N ALA A 202 21.88 56.43 -5.67
CA ALA A 202 20.90 57.39 -5.19
C ALA A 202 20.98 57.61 -3.66
N VAL A 203 21.14 56.54 -2.87
CA VAL A 203 21.36 56.65 -1.41
C VAL A 203 22.66 57.40 -1.12
N ALA A 204 23.77 57.07 -1.79
CA ALA A 204 25.04 57.76 -1.61
C ALA A 204 25.01 59.24 -2.08
N ALA A 205 24.10 59.62 -2.98
CA ALA A 205 23.84 61.01 -3.35
C ALA A 205 23.03 61.74 -2.25
N LEU A 206 21.97 61.11 -1.74
CA LEU A 206 21.16 61.63 -0.64
C LEU A 206 21.96 61.79 0.66
N GLU A 207 22.85 60.84 0.98
CA GLU A 207 23.74 60.92 2.14
C GLU A 207 24.71 62.11 2.05
N ARG A 208 25.25 62.43 0.86
CA ARG A 208 26.04 63.64 0.64
C ARG A 208 25.22 64.90 0.84
N GLN A 209 24.03 64.99 0.24
CA GLN A 209 23.14 66.15 0.43
C GLN A 209 22.74 66.34 1.90
N LEU A 210 22.50 65.25 2.64
CA LEU A 210 22.18 65.31 4.07
C LEU A 210 23.40 65.73 4.90
N GLN A 211 24.63 65.43 4.47
CA GLN A 211 25.85 65.92 5.11
C GLN A 211 26.12 67.39 4.78
N GLU A 212 25.99 67.81 3.53
CA GLU A 212 26.05 69.21 3.11
C GLU A 212 25.04 70.06 3.91
N GLN A 213 23.79 69.58 4.07
CA GLN A 213 22.76 70.21 4.90
C GLN A 213 23.06 70.21 6.42
N ARG A 214 23.94 69.33 6.93
CA ARG A 214 24.41 69.39 8.32
C ARG A 214 25.53 70.39 8.47
N ASP A 215 26.46 70.42 7.52
CA ASP A 215 27.62 71.31 7.54
C ASP A 215 27.16 72.77 7.35
N GLU A 216 26.19 73.02 6.45
CA GLU A 216 25.49 74.31 6.33
C GLU A 216 24.85 74.74 7.66
N ARG A 217 24.10 73.84 8.33
CA ARG A 217 23.48 74.14 9.63
C ARG A 217 24.52 74.42 10.71
N ALA A 218 25.62 73.68 10.76
CA ALA A 218 26.70 73.95 11.71
C ALA A 218 27.27 75.36 11.51
N THR A 219 27.54 75.77 10.27
CA THR A 219 27.99 77.15 9.99
C THR A 219 26.94 78.21 10.32
N ALA A 220 25.65 77.92 10.15
CA ALA A 220 24.55 78.81 10.53
C ALA A 220 24.40 78.92 12.06
N ASP A 221 24.58 77.84 12.81
CA ASP A 221 24.57 77.82 14.27
C ASP A 221 25.80 78.53 14.86
N GLU A 222 26.98 78.40 14.25
CA GLU A 222 28.18 79.18 14.57
C GLU A 222 27.96 80.68 14.31
N LEU A 223 27.42 81.05 13.16
CA LEU A 223 27.07 82.43 12.84
C LEU A 223 26.04 82.99 13.85
N CYS A 224 25.00 82.24 14.19
CA CYS A 224 24.03 82.62 15.23
C CYS A 224 24.69 82.86 16.59
N GLN A 225 25.65 82.01 17.00
CA GLN A 225 26.40 82.20 18.25
C GLN A 225 27.28 83.45 18.21
N THR A 226 27.97 83.73 17.10
CA THR A 226 28.76 84.97 16.96
C THR A 226 27.90 86.23 17.01
N LEU A 227 26.75 86.23 16.33
CA LEU A 227 25.79 87.34 16.36
C LEU A 227 25.15 87.51 17.74
N GLN A 228 24.90 86.42 18.48
CA GLN A 228 24.44 86.51 19.88
C GLN A 228 25.49 87.15 20.78
N ALA A 229 26.76 86.75 20.67
CA ALA A 229 27.86 87.36 21.42
C ALA A 229 28.06 88.85 21.07
N GLU A 230 27.96 89.22 19.78
CA GLU A 230 28.04 90.62 19.33
C GLU A 230 26.84 91.45 19.82
N ILE A 231 25.64 90.89 19.85
CA ILE A 231 24.45 91.51 20.45
C ILE A 231 24.61 91.68 21.97
N GLU A 232 25.25 90.73 22.67
CA GLU A 232 25.53 90.85 24.10
C GLU A 232 26.62 91.88 24.40
N GLU A 233 27.66 92.00 23.56
CA GLU A 233 28.66 93.06 23.66
C GLU A 233 28.05 94.44 23.38
N LEU A 234 27.21 94.57 22.35
CA LEU A 234 26.47 95.80 22.05
C LEU A 234 25.51 96.17 23.20
N ARG A 235 24.86 95.18 23.84
CA ARG A 235 24.04 95.40 25.04
C ARG A 235 24.86 95.92 26.22
N GLN A 236 26.06 95.38 26.44
CA GLN A 236 26.97 95.90 27.48
C GLN A 236 27.37 97.34 27.18
N ARG A 237 27.84 97.64 25.96
CA ARG A 237 28.19 99.01 25.53
C ARG A 237 27.02 99.99 25.68
N THR A 238 25.81 99.62 25.28
CA THR A 238 24.62 100.49 25.46
C THR A 238 24.16 100.62 26.92
N ALA A 239 24.48 99.65 27.80
CA ALA A 239 24.23 99.78 29.23
C ALA A 239 25.24 100.73 29.90
N ASP A 240 26.50 100.70 29.46
CA ASP A 240 27.54 101.64 29.89
C ASP A 240 27.25 103.07 29.39
N GLU A 241 26.89 103.24 28.11
CA GLU A 241 26.52 104.55 27.54
C GLU A 241 25.24 105.14 28.17
N ALA A 242 24.28 104.30 28.58
CA ALA A 242 23.07 104.74 29.28
C ALA A 242 23.31 105.25 30.71
N ALA A 243 24.52 105.08 31.27
CA ALA A 243 24.86 105.53 32.62
C ALA A 243 25.33 107.00 32.69
N GLU A 244 25.68 107.64 31.57
CA GLU A 244 26.43 108.92 31.57
C GLU A 244 25.72 110.11 30.87
N PHE A 245 24.38 110.15 30.79
CA PHE A 245 23.70 111.39 30.36
C PHE A 245 22.31 111.65 30.98
N VAL A 246 22.19 112.67 31.85
CA VAL A 246 20.91 113.17 32.39
C VAL A 246 20.96 114.69 32.62
N VAL A 247 19.80 115.36 32.45
CA VAL A 247 19.49 116.77 32.78
C VAL A 247 19.90 117.85 31.77
N ALA A 248 18.92 118.35 31.01
CA ALA A 248 18.53 119.78 31.02
C ALA A 248 17.17 120.01 30.31
N VAL A 249 16.27 120.79 30.94
CA VAL A 249 15.01 121.31 30.37
C VAL A 249 14.79 122.71 30.94
N PRO A 250 14.48 123.75 30.13
CA PRO A 250 13.41 124.66 30.56
C PRO A 250 12.58 125.39 29.45
N THR A 251 11.29 125.03 29.35
CA THR A 251 10.15 126.00 29.33
C THR A 251 9.89 126.84 28.02
N PRO A 252 8.84 127.70 27.91
CA PRO A 252 7.70 127.37 27.01
C PRO A 252 7.07 128.52 26.18
N GLU A 253 6.16 128.21 25.23
CA GLU A 253 5.15 129.16 24.73
C GLU A 253 3.89 128.45 24.16
N GLN A 254 2.83 129.20 23.80
CA GLN A 254 1.44 128.75 23.56
C GLN A 254 0.94 129.14 22.15
N PRO A 255 -0.29 128.77 21.67
CA PRO A 255 -1.18 127.62 21.97
C PRO A 255 -1.70 126.87 20.70
N ALA A 256 -2.48 125.80 20.91
CA ALA A 256 -3.49 125.19 20.02
C ALA A 256 -3.06 124.67 18.63
N PRO A 257 -3.22 123.35 18.41
CA PRO A 257 -4.26 122.90 17.46
C PRO A 257 -5.11 121.77 18.05
N SER A 258 -6.37 122.05 18.37
CA SER A 258 -7.30 121.06 18.94
C SER A 258 -8.77 121.28 18.53
N ALA A 259 -8.99 121.97 17.41
CA ALA A 259 -10.31 122.21 16.84
C ALA A 259 -10.53 121.37 15.58
N GLU A 260 -9.59 121.41 14.62
CA GLU A 260 -9.67 120.61 13.38
C GLU A 260 -9.67 119.11 13.69
N LEU A 261 -8.70 118.63 14.49
CA LEU A 261 -8.63 117.24 14.95
C LEU A 261 -9.88 116.75 15.71
N VAL A 262 -10.67 117.66 16.30
CA VAL A 262 -11.96 117.32 16.92
C VAL A 262 -13.07 117.28 15.86
N ALA A 263 -13.10 118.24 14.94
CA ALA A 263 -14.05 118.27 13.83
C ALA A 263 -13.90 117.06 12.88
N GLU A 264 -12.66 116.65 12.57
CA GLU A 264 -12.36 115.43 11.81
C GLU A 264 -12.83 114.18 12.54
N LEU A 265 -12.58 114.08 13.86
CA LEU A 265 -13.08 112.96 14.66
C LEU A 265 -14.62 112.96 14.77
N GLU A 266 -15.27 114.12 14.80
CA GLU A 266 -16.74 114.21 14.77
C GLU A 266 -17.30 113.80 13.40
N GLN A 267 -16.69 114.22 12.29
CA GLN A 267 -17.07 113.80 10.93
C GLN A 267 -16.84 112.31 10.68
N LEU A 268 -15.69 111.77 11.11
CA LEU A 268 -15.40 110.34 11.01
C LEU A 268 -16.33 109.51 11.89
N ARG A 269 -16.75 110.03 13.06
CA ARG A 269 -17.81 109.41 13.87
C ARG A 269 -19.16 109.44 13.15
N GLN A 270 -19.54 110.58 12.58
CA GLN A 270 -20.79 110.74 11.83
C GLN A 270 -20.88 109.71 10.70
N ALA A 271 -19.87 109.65 9.83
CA ALA A 271 -19.82 108.71 8.71
C ALA A 271 -19.80 107.23 9.14
N LEU A 272 -19.11 106.91 10.25
CA LEU A 272 -19.06 105.55 10.79
C LEU A 272 -20.40 105.16 11.46
N GLU A 273 -21.12 106.11 12.05
CA GLU A 273 -22.48 105.90 12.57
C GLU A 273 -23.50 105.78 11.43
N ASP A 274 -23.40 106.57 10.37
CA ASP A 274 -24.25 106.45 9.17
C ASP A 274 -24.07 105.05 8.53
N VAL A 275 -22.83 104.60 8.32
CA VAL A 275 -22.51 103.23 7.84
C VAL A 275 -23.00 102.14 8.81
N ARG A 276 -22.99 102.38 10.13
CA ARG A 276 -23.63 101.48 11.10
C ARG A 276 -25.15 101.44 10.90
N THR A 277 -25.82 102.58 10.67
CA THR A 277 -27.26 102.57 10.42
C THR A 277 -27.63 101.88 9.10
N GLU A 278 -26.83 102.03 8.04
CA GLU A 278 -27.02 101.28 6.79
C GLU A 278 -26.81 99.78 7.01
N ARG A 279 -25.73 99.37 7.68
CA ARG A 279 -25.50 97.97 8.09
C ARG A 279 -26.67 97.42 8.91
N ASP A 280 -27.13 98.17 9.90
CA ASP A 280 -28.20 97.73 10.82
C ASP A 280 -29.57 97.72 10.12
N ASN A 281 -29.77 98.53 9.09
CA ASN A 281 -30.96 98.50 8.24
C ASN A 281 -30.89 97.36 7.20
N LEU A 282 -29.71 97.02 6.68
CA LEU A 282 -29.49 95.82 5.88
C LEU A 282 -29.66 94.54 6.71
N GLN A 283 -29.14 94.49 7.94
CA GLN A 283 -29.37 93.39 8.88
C GLN A 283 -30.84 93.26 9.28
N LYS A 284 -31.57 94.38 9.43
CA LYS A 284 -33.04 94.34 9.55
C LYS A 284 -33.66 93.75 8.29
N LEU A 285 -33.34 94.22 7.09
CA LEU A 285 -33.87 93.68 5.84
C LEU A 285 -33.61 92.17 5.69
N THR A 286 -32.42 91.68 6.10
CA THR A 286 -32.12 90.25 6.19
C THR A 286 -33.04 89.55 7.19
N ALA A 287 -33.15 90.05 8.43
CA ALA A 287 -34.03 89.48 9.45
C ALA A 287 -35.54 89.61 9.15
N GLU A 288 -35.94 90.49 8.22
CA GLU A 288 -37.30 90.56 7.68
C GLU A 288 -37.52 89.60 6.51
N LEU A 289 -36.46 89.25 5.76
CA LEU A 289 -36.46 88.18 4.76
C LEU A 289 -36.49 86.79 5.43
N ASP A 290 -35.84 86.65 6.59
CA ASP A 290 -35.86 85.45 7.44
C ASP A 290 -37.25 85.16 8.07
N ARG A 291 -38.28 85.99 7.82
CA ARG A 291 -39.68 85.73 8.24
C ARG A 291 -40.41 84.69 7.39
N SER A 292 -39.68 83.71 6.84
CA SER A 292 -40.25 82.38 6.62
C SER A 292 -40.40 81.65 7.96
N GLU A 293 -41.29 82.15 8.84
CA GLU A 293 -41.52 81.61 10.19
C GLU A 293 -41.83 80.10 10.17
N HIS A 294 -42.42 79.62 9.08
CA HIS A 294 -42.71 78.20 8.84
C HIS A 294 -41.46 77.35 8.56
N ILE A 295 -40.46 77.88 7.84
CA ILE A 295 -39.18 77.19 7.63
C ILE A 295 -38.41 77.15 8.94
N GLY A 296 -38.31 78.28 9.65
CA GLY A 296 -37.67 78.33 10.97
C GLY A 296 -38.40 77.53 12.05
N GLN A 297 -39.68 77.18 11.87
CA GLN A 297 -40.41 76.19 12.68
C GLN A 297 -39.96 74.77 12.32
N LEU A 298 -40.01 74.39 11.03
CA LEU A 298 -39.62 73.08 10.56
C LEU A 298 -38.14 72.76 10.86
N GLU A 299 -37.23 73.73 10.74
CA GLU A 299 -35.81 73.55 11.08
C GLU A 299 -35.60 73.36 12.59
N ARG A 300 -36.43 73.97 13.44
CA ARG A 300 -36.42 73.71 14.89
C ARG A 300 -37.02 72.37 15.24
N GLU A 301 -38.15 71.99 14.64
CA GLU A 301 -38.77 70.66 14.84
C GLU A 301 -37.83 69.54 14.35
N ILE A 302 -37.17 69.72 13.20
CA ILE A 302 -36.13 68.82 12.70
C ILE A 302 -34.91 68.81 13.64
N GLY A 303 -34.48 69.97 14.15
CA GLY A 303 -33.38 70.05 15.12
C GLY A 303 -33.70 69.38 16.45
N GLU A 304 -34.91 69.54 16.97
CA GLU A 304 -35.42 68.91 18.18
C GLU A 304 -35.54 67.39 18.00
N LEU A 305 -36.15 66.92 16.91
CA LEU A 305 -36.22 65.48 16.57
C LEU A 305 -34.84 64.86 16.32
N GLN A 306 -33.90 65.59 15.71
CA GLN A 306 -32.51 65.13 15.58
C GLN A 306 -31.80 65.07 16.92
N ASN A 307 -32.07 65.98 17.85
CA ASN A 307 -31.50 65.96 19.19
C ASN A 307 -32.12 64.87 20.07
N GLU A 308 -33.43 64.61 19.97
CA GLU A 308 -34.07 63.45 20.59
C GLU A 308 -33.52 62.14 20.02
N LEU A 309 -33.38 62.01 18.70
CA LEU A 309 -32.79 60.84 18.06
C LEU A 309 -31.32 60.64 18.48
N ARG A 310 -30.53 61.72 18.57
CA ARG A 310 -29.17 61.68 19.11
C ARG A 310 -29.15 61.27 20.58
N SER A 311 -30.06 61.78 21.42
CA SER A 311 -30.19 61.34 22.81
C SER A 311 -30.51 59.86 22.87
N VAL A 312 -31.54 59.39 22.16
CA VAL A 312 -31.95 57.97 22.16
C VAL A 312 -30.82 57.06 21.64
N ILE A 313 -30.02 57.50 20.66
CA ILE A 313 -28.83 56.76 20.21
C ILE A 313 -27.74 56.74 21.30
N ILE A 314 -27.47 57.88 21.94
CA ILE A 314 -26.49 58.00 23.05
C ILE A 314 -26.94 57.14 24.24
N ASP A 315 -28.19 57.26 24.68
CA ASP A 315 -28.80 56.51 25.78
C ASP A 315 -28.79 55.00 25.52
N ASN A 316 -29.10 54.56 24.29
CA ASN A 316 -28.93 53.15 23.92
C ASN A 316 -27.46 52.72 23.89
N SER A 317 -26.55 53.56 23.40
CA SER A 317 -25.11 53.24 23.38
C SER A 317 -24.55 53.12 24.81
N VAL A 318 -24.93 54.01 25.72
CA VAL A 318 -24.55 53.99 27.14
C VAL A 318 -25.19 52.81 27.88
N GLN A 319 -26.43 52.43 27.55
CA GLN A 319 -27.04 51.20 28.07
C GLN A 319 -26.38 49.92 27.55
N LEU A 320 -25.93 49.90 26.28
CA LEU A 320 -25.19 48.78 25.71
C LEU A 320 -23.78 48.68 26.28
N GLU A 321 -23.07 49.80 26.45
CA GLU A 321 -21.75 49.85 27.08
C GLU A 321 -21.83 49.54 28.58
N GLY A 322 -22.88 49.98 29.26
CA GLY A 322 -23.18 49.60 30.65
C GLY A 322 -23.44 48.09 30.79
N LYS A 323 -24.23 47.50 29.88
CA LYS A 323 -24.45 46.04 29.85
C LYS A 323 -23.17 45.28 29.49
N ALA A 324 -22.33 45.80 28.59
CA ALA A 324 -21.03 45.21 28.28
C ALA A 324 -20.13 45.20 29.52
N LYS A 325 -20.01 46.32 30.24
CA LYS A 325 -19.28 46.43 31.50
C LYS A 325 -19.85 45.49 32.57
N GLU A 326 -21.17 45.39 32.71
CA GLU A 326 -21.81 44.40 33.58
C GLU A 326 -21.42 42.95 33.23
N TYR A 327 -21.29 42.60 31.94
CA TYR A 327 -20.86 41.26 31.52
C TYR A 327 -19.36 41.03 31.72
N ASP A 328 -18.52 42.04 31.47
CA ASP A 328 -17.08 41.99 31.73
C ASP A 328 -16.77 41.91 33.23
N GLU A 329 -17.53 42.63 34.08
CA GLU A 329 -17.48 42.52 35.54
C GLU A 329 -17.90 41.13 36.01
N LYS A 330 -18.99 40.57 35.48
CA LYS A 330 -19.42 39.19 35.79
C LYS A 330 -18.41 38.14 35.31
N LEU A 331 -17.73 38.37 34.18
CA LEU A 331 -16.63 37.54 33.72
C LEU A 331 -15.37 37.73 34.58
N ALA A 332 -15.11 38.92 35.12
CA ALA A 332 -14.03 39.18 36.05
C ALA A 332 -14.28 38.52 37.41
N THR A 333 -15.48 38.59 37.97
CA THR A 333 -15.84 37.88 39.21
C THR A 333 -15.78 36.37 39.01
N LEU A 334 -16.32 35.82 37.91
CA LEU A 334 -16.20 34.39 37.61
C LEU A 334 -14.75 33.93 37.42
N ARG A 335 -13.86 34.77 36.85
CA ARG A 335 -12.41 34.50 36.77
C ARG A 335 -11.76 34.56 38.15
N GLN A 336 -12.12 35.53 38.99
CA GLN A 336 -11.61 35.65 40.36
C GLN A 336 -12.11 34.52 41.27
N GLU A 337 -13.35 34.06 41.12
CA GLU A 337 -13.90 32.87 41.77
C GLU A 337 -13.17 31.60 41.32
N ASN A 338 -12.93 31.42 40.01
CA ASN A 338 -12.11 30.31 39.51
C ASN A 338 -10.66 30.37 40.02
N GLN A 339 -10.07 31.57 40.14
CA GLN A 339 -8.72 31.74 40.67
C GLN A 339 -8.66 31.48 42.18
N THR A 340 -9.59 32.01 42.96
CA THR A 340 -9.67 31.76 44.42
C THR A 340 -10.06 30.32 44.74
N LEU A 341 -10.81 29.62 43.88
CA LEU A 341 -11.01 28.17 43.97
C LEU A 341 -9.73 27.38 43.65
N ARG A 342 -8.91 27.84 42.69
CA ARG A 342 -7.58 27.24 42.43
C ARG A 342 -6.60 27.50 43.57
N GLU A 343 -6.62 28.69 44.15
CA GLU A 343 -5.79 29.08 45.30
C GLU A 343 -6.25 28.38 46.60
N SER A 344 -7.55 28.14 46.79
CA SER A 344 -8.04 27.34 47.91
C SER A 344 -7.71 25.85 47.75
N LEU A 345 -7.80 25.30 46.54
CA LEU A 345 -7.29 23.94 46.22
C LEU A 345 -5.77 23.84 46.47
N ALA A 346 -4.98 24.83 46.07
CA ALA A 346 -3.54 24.88 46.33
C ALA A 346 -3.21 25.01 47.84
N ASN A 347 -4.02 25.77 48.59
CA ASN A 347 -3.88 25.89 50.04
C ASN A 347 -4.34 24.62 50.78
N GLU A 348 -5.35 23.89 50.31
CA GLU A 348 -5.70 22.56 50.83
C GLU A 348 -4.63 21.50 50.55
N GLN A 349 -3.91 21.62 49.42
CA GLN A 349 -2.79 20.74 49.07
C GLN A 349 -1.54 21.03 49.90
N THR A 350 -1.23 22.29 50.20
CA THR A 350 -0.08 22.65 51.04
C THR A 350 -0.35 22.46 52.54
N ALA A 351 -1.58 22.67 53.02
CA ALA A 351 -1.95 22.50 54.44
C ALA A 351 -1.94 21.04 54.96
N LYS A 352 -1.67 20.05 54.11
CA LYS A 352 -1.65 18.62 54.48
C LYS A 352 -0.26 17.96 54.38
N GLN A 353 0.82 18.74 54.22
CA GLN A 353 2.20 18.22 54.15
C GLN A 353 3.01 18.50 55.42
N SER A 354 2.71 17.77 56.49
CA SER A 354 3.60 17.61 57.66
C SER A 354 3.46 16.22 58.28
N GLU A 355 4.59 15.54 58.50
CA GLU A 355 4.76 14.20 59.09
C GLU A 355 4.36 12.98 58.18
N PRO A 356 5.05 11.81 58.27
CA PRO A 356 5.32 11.02 57.06
C PRO A 356 4.98 9.50 57.06
N GLY A 357 4.40 9.04 55.93
CA GLY A 357 4.46 7.66 55.41
C GLY A 357 3.51 6.61 56.00
N PRO A 358 3.38 5.40 55.39
CA PRO A 358 3.89 4.96 54.08
C PRO A 358 2.80 4.50 53.07
N ASP A 359 3.10 4.66 51.78
CA ASP A 359 2.59 4.08 50.50
C ASP A 359 1.18 3.47 50.34
N GLY A 360 0.61 2.75 51.30
CA GLY A 360 -0.65 2.00 51.10
C GLY A 360 -1.83 2.88 50.70
N ARG A 361 -2.00 4.02 51.38
CA ARG A 361 -3.13 4.94 51.15
C ARG A 361 -3.08 5.68 49.82
N VAL A 362 -1.90 5.85 49.20
CA VAL A 362 -1.80 6.59 47.93
C VAL A 362 -2.46 5.79 46.80
N GLY A 363 -2.24 4.46 46.78
CA GLY A 363 -2.94 3.57 45.86
C GLY A 363 -4.46 3.56 46.09
N GLU A 364 -4.91 3.47 47.34
CA GLU A 364 -6.35 3.52 47.67
C GLU A 364 -7.01 4.85 47.30
N ILE A 365 -6.35 5.99 47.54
CA ILE A 365 -6.87 7.32 47.20
C ILE A 365 -6.94 7.52 45.68
N ILE A 366 -5.92 7.08 44.93
CA ILE A 366 -5.96 7.12 43.45
C ILE A 366 -7.10 6.25 42.93
N ARG A 367 -7.30 5.06 43.51
CA ARG A 367 -8.40 4.15 43.15
C ARG A 367 -9.78 4.73 43.51
N GLN A 368 -9.92 5.43 44.64
CA GLN A 368 -11.20 5.99 45.12
C GLN A 368 -11.60 7.34 44.47
N PHE A 369 -10.64 8.17 44.05
CA PHE A 369 -10.94 9.50 43.48
C PHE A 369 -10.84 9.57 41.94
N PHE A 370 -10.18 8.60 41.30
CA PHE A 370 -9.98 8.62 39.84
C PHE A 370 -10.41 7.32 39.14
N ASP A 371 -10.87 6.29 39.86
CA ASP A 371 -11.11 4.93 39.33
C ASP A 371 -9.91 4.42 38.53
N LEU A 372 -8.72 4.40 39.16
CA LEU A 372 -7.47 3.98 38.53
C LEU A 372 -6.75 2.92 39.36
N ASP A 373 -6.60 1.74 38.75
CA ASP A 373 -5.82 0.62 39.27
C ASP A 373 -4.39 0.65 38.74
N LEU A 374 -3.43 0.87 39.65
CA LEU A 374 -1.99 0.96 39.33
C LEU A 374 -1.38 -0.39 38.88
N THR A 375 -2.16 -1.48 38.88
CA THR A 375 -1.78 -2.80 38.40
C THR A 375 -2.02 -3.03 36.91
N GLU A 376 -2.77 -2.15 36.23
CA GLU A 376 -3.12 -2.28 34.81
C GLU A 376 -2.56 -1.10 33.99
N PRO A 377 -1.28 -1.16 33.57
CA PRO A 377 -0.60 -0.03 32.92
C PRO A 377 -1.21 0.33 31.55
N ASP A 378 -1.79 -0.64 30.84
CA ASP A 378 -2.35 -0.42 29.50
C ASP A 378 -3.61 0.45 29.54
N ARG A 379 -4.49 0.27 30.54
CA ARG A 379 -5.65 1.16 30.76
C ARG A 379 -5.24 2.57 31.16
N LEU A 380 -4.15 2.72 31.91
CA LEU A 380 -3.56 4.02 32.21
C LEU A 380 -3.05 4.69 30.92
N ALA A 381 -2.43 3.93 30.01
CA ALA A 381 -2.01 4.42 28.70
C ALA A 381 -3.19 4.81 27.80
N GLU A 382 -4.24 3.98 27.70
CA GLU A 382 -5.47 4.30 26.96
C GLU A 382 -6.13 5.58 27.48
N ARG A 383 -6.25 5.74 28.80
CA ARG A 383 -6.92 6.91 29.40
C ARG A 383 -6.07 8.19 29.29
N LEU A 384 -4.74 8.07 29.26
CA LEU A 384 -3.82 9.17 28.89
C LEU A 384 -3.86 9.50 27.39
N GLN A 385 -4.14 8.52 26.52
CA GLN A 385 -4.31 8.76 25.10
C GLN A 385 -5.66 9.44 24.82
N ALA A 386 -6.73 8.99 25.46
CA ALA A 386 -8.06 9.59 25.36
C ALA A 386 -8.10 11.06 25.85
N THR A 387 -7.31 11.43 26.86
CA THR A 387 -7.19 12.84 27.27
C THR A 387 -6.38 13.67 26.26
N ARG A 388 -5.27 13.15 25.71
CA ARG A 388 -4.57 13.81 24.59
C ARG A 388 -5.45 13.99 23.36
N ASP A 389 -6.30 13.01 23.05
CA ASP A 389 -7.27 13.09 21.96
C ASP A 389 -8.38 14.11 22.23
N LEU A 390 -8.72 14.36 23.50
CA LEU A 390 -9.64 15.43 23.90
C LEU A 390 -8.97 16.80 23.82
N ASP A 391 -7.72 16.95 24.26
CA ASP A 391 -6.94 18.18 24.10
C ASP A 391 -6.73 18.53 22.62
N ALA A 392 -6.44 17.55 21.78
CA ALA A 392 -6.35 17.72 20.32
C ALA A 392 -7.69 18.16 19.70
N LYS A 393 -8.83 17.64 20.19
CA LYS A 393 -10.17 18.07 19.77
C LYS A 393 -10.49 19.49 20.26
N LEU A 394 -10.09 19.86 21.47
CA LEU A 394 -10.23 21.23 22.00
C LEU A 394 -9.41 22.22 21.17
N ALA A 395 -8.13 21.97 20.93
CA ALA A 395 -7.29 22.82 20.08
C ALA A 395 -7.83 22.93 18.63
N ALA A 396 -8.46 21.88 18.10
CA ALA A 396 -9.13 21.93 16.80
C ALA A 396 -10.44 22.75 16.82
N LEU A 397 -11.18 22.75 17.93
CA LEU A 397 -12.36 23.60 18.13
C LEU A 397 -11.97 25.07 18.34
N GLU A 398 -10.90 25.35 19.09
CA GLU A 398 -10.35 26.70 19.28
C GLU A 398 -9.90 27.32 17.95
N ARG A 399 -9.22 26.56 17.09
CA ARG A 399 -8.90 27.02 15.71
C ARG A 399 -10.16 27.34 14.91
N LYS A 400 -11.15 26.45 14.92
CA LYS A 400 -12.45 26.70 14.23
C LYS A 400 -13.18 27.92 14.78
N LEU A 401 -13.09 28.19 16.08
CA LEU A 401 -13.67 29.40 16.70
C LEU A 401 -12.92 30.67 16.26
N ILE A 402 -11.59 30.62 16.20
CA ILE A 402 -10.74 31.71 15.69
C ILE A 402 -11.02 31.98 14.21
N ASP A 403 -11.14 30.93 13.40
CA ASP A 403 -11.39 31.05 11.97
C ASP A 403 -12.81 31.54 11.67
N ALA A 404 -13.83 31.07 12.39
CA ALA A 404 -15.17 31.65 12.37
C ALA A 404 -15.18 33.12 12.84
N GLY A 405 -14.31 33.49 13.79
CA GLY A 405 -14.11 34.88 14.19
C GLY A 405 -13.51 35.76 13.08
N LYS A 406 -12.62 35.22 12.24
CA LYS A 406 -12.13 35.91 11.03
C LYS A 406 -13.25 36.07 10.01
N GLU A 407 -14.01 35.01 9.76
CA GLU A 407 -15.17 34.99 8.84
C GLU A 407 -16.19 36.07 9.22
N ILE A 408 -16.58 36.14 10.50
CA ILE A 408 -17.49 37.16 11.03
C ILE A 408 -16.93 38.58 10.86
N ASN A 409 -15.63 38.79 11.09
CA ASN A 409 -15.01 40.10 10.90
C ASN A 409 -14.92 40.50 9.41
N PHE A 410 -14.67 39.55 8.51
CA PHE A 410 -14.69 39.78 7.06
C PHE A 410 -16.11 40.12 6.59
N LEU A 411 -17.12 39.34 6.97
CA LEU A 411 -18.53 39.62 6.67
C LEU A 411 -18.99 40.96 7.26
N LYS A 412 -18.49 41.36 8.44
CA LYS A 412 -18.77 42.68 9.04
C LYS A 412 -18.12 43.82 8.25
N ALA A 413 -16.90 43.65 7.75
CA ALA A 413 -16.25 44.62 6.88
C ALA A 413 -16.98 44.76 5.54
N GLU A 414 -17.35 43.65 4.90
CA GLU A 414 -18.06 43.65 3.61
C GLU A 414 -19.48 44.22 3.74
N ASN A 415 -20.20 43.92 4.82
CA ASN A 415 -21.49 44.53 5.13
C ASN A 415 -21.36 46.05 5.39
N SER A 416 -20.26 46.49 6.01
CA SER A 416 -19.96 47.93 6.17
C SER A 416 -19.68 48.60 4.81
N ARG A 417 -19.02 47.90 3.88
CA ARG A 417 -18.81 48.39 2.51
C ARG A 417 -20.13 48.46 1.73
N ILE A 418 -20.92 47.40 1.73
CA ILE A 418 -22.23 47.33 1.06
C ILE A 418 -23.18 48.41 1.60
N GLN A 419 -23.15 48.71 2.91
CA GLN A 419 -23.94 49.79 3.48
C GLN A 419 -23.44 51.17 3.01
N HIS A 420 -22.12 51.39 2.87
CA HIS A 420 -21.59 52.62 2.27
C HIS A 420 -21.95 52.75 0.78
N ASP A 421 -21.77 51.67 0.00
CA ASP A 421 -22.12 51.59 -1.43
C ASP A 421 -23.62 51.94 -1.61
N LYS A 422 -24.50 51.37 -0.77
CA LYS A 422 -25.94 51.70 -0.71
C LYS A 422 -26.22 53.15 -0.35
N ASP A 423 -25.52 53.72 0.64
CA ASP A 423 -25.72 55.11 1.05
C ASP A 423 -25.27 56.09 -0.05
N THR A 424 -24.22 55.77 -0.81
CA THR A 424 -23.82 56.55 -2.00
C THR A 424 -24.89 56.47 -3.11
N LEU A 425 -25.35 55.27 -3.46
CA LEU A 425 -26.44 55.10 -4.45
C LEU A 425 -27.75 55.80 -4.02
N THR A 426 -28.01 55.89 -2.70
CA THR A 426 -29.16 56.64 -2.17
C THR A 426 -28.99 58.14 -2.36
N ALA A 427 -27.76 58.68 -2.16
CA ALA A 427 -27.47 60.09 -2.43
C ALA A 427 -27.55 60.42 -3.93
N ASP A 428 -27.05 59.55 -4.80
CA ASP A 428 -27.14 59.69 -6.26
C ASP A 428 -28.61 59.70 -6.72
N LEU A 429 -29.45 58.79 -6.19
CA LEU A 429 -30.89 58.79 -6.46
C LEU A 429 -31.57 60.09 -6.01
N MET A 430 -31.25 60.61 -4.81
CA MET A 430 -31.78 61.91 -4.36
C MET A 430 -31.29 63.08 -5.24
N GLN A 431 -30.10 62.99 -5.83
CA GLN A 431 -29.65 63.96 -6.83
C GLN A 431 -30.44 63.85 -8.13
N TYR A 432 -30.66 62.64 -8.67
CA TYR A 432 -31.49 62.45 -9.85
C TYR A 432 -32.94 62.91 -9.63
N GLU A 433 -33.54 62.65 -8.47
CA GLU A 433 -34.86 63.17 -8.10
C GLU A 433 -34.89 64.71 -8.11
N LYS A 434 -33.84 65.36 -7.58
CA LYS A 434 -33.69 66.82 -7.56
C LYS A 434 -33.49 67.41 -8.96
N GLU A 435 -32.73 66.73 -9.82
CA GLU A 435 -32.54 67.09 -11.23
C GLU A 435 -33.87 66.98 -12.00
N CYS A 436 -34.60 65.87 -11.85
CA CYS A 436 -35.94 65.68 -12.39
C CYS A 436 -36.94 66.76 -11.89
N ALA A 437 -36.90 67.10 -10.60
CA ALA A 437 -37.72 68.18 -10.05
C ALA A 437 -37.33 69.57 -10.61
N SER A 438 -36.06 69.79 -10.95
CA SER A 438 -35.62 71.02 -11.63
C SER A 438 -36.08 71.08 -13.09
N LEU A 439 -36.06 69.95 -13.80
CA LEU A 439 -36.58 69.83 -15.17
C LEU A 439 -38.10 70.01 -15.23
N MET A 440 -38.85 69.46 -14.27
CA MET A 440 -40.29 69.71 -14.15
C MET A 440 -40.57 71.20 -13.94
N LYS A 441 -39.90 71.87 -12.99
CA LYS A 441 -40.05 73.33 -12.80
C LYS A 441 -39.70 74.16 -14.04
N ASN A 442 -38.72 73.74 -14.84
CA ASN A 442 -38.40 74.40 -16.10
C ASN A 442 -39.50 74.17 -17.15
N ASN A 443 -40.10 72.98 -17.22
CA ASN A 443 -41.24 72.70 -18.09
C ASN A 443 -42.50 73.46 -17.63
N ASP A 444 -42.80 73.52 -16.33
CA ASP A 444 -43.91 74.28 -15.76
C ASP A 444 -43.77 75.77 -16.11
N ARG A 445 -42.56 76.32 -15.96
CA ARG A 445 -42.23 77.69 -16.37
C ARG A 445 -42.36 77.91 -17.88
N LEU A 446 -41.92 76.97 -18.71
CA LEU A 446 -42.12 77.04 -20.16
C LEU A 446 -43.60 76.97 -20.54
N LEU A 447 -44.42 76.24 -19.78
CA LEU A 447 -45.87 76.24 -19.93
C LEU A 447 -46.48 77.58 -19.51
N GLU A 448 -46.08 78.18 -18.38
CA GLU A 448 -46.50 79.53 -17.98
C GLU A 448 -46.09 80.60 -19.02
N GLU A 449 -44.87 80.55 -19.55
CA GLU A 449 -44.39 81.47 -20.59
C GLU A 449 -45.20 81.27 -21.90
N LEU A 450 -45.54 80.03 -22.26
CA LEU A 450 -46.34 79.69 -23.44
C LEU A 450 -47.84 80.03 -23.27
N GLU A 451 -48.39 79.97 -22.05
CA GLU A 451 -49.73 80.47 -21.73
C GLU A 451 -49.80 81.99 -21.71
N ASN A 452 -48.80 82.68 -21.15
CA ASN A 452 -48.67 84.14 -21.26
C ASN A 452 -48.62 84.61 -22.73
N VAL A 453 -47.88 83.88 -23.59
CA VAL A 453 -47.84 84.17 -25.05
C VAL A 453 -49.19 83.90 -25.75
N LYS A 454 -50.04 82.99 -25.24
CA LYS A 454 -51.42 82.80 -25.73
C LYS A 454 -52.34 83.92 -25.25
N CYS A 455 -52.25 84.33 -23.98
CA CYS A 455 -53.10 85.37 -23.39
C CYS A 455 -52.81 86.77 -23.96
N ASN A 456 -51.53 87.11 -24.19
CA ASN A 456 -51.11 88.44 -24.63
C ASN A 456 -51.27 88.71 -26.14
N LYS A 457 -52.07 87.91 -26.86
CA LYS A 457 -52.25 87.97 -28.33
C LYS A 457 -53.66 88.36 -28.80
N LEU A 458 -54.50 88.92 -27.93
CA LEU A 458 -55.92 89.22 -28.22
C LEU A 458 -56.40 90.65 -27.89
N GLU A 459 -55.58 91.67 -28.12
CA GLU A 459 -56.06 93.07 -28.22
C GLU A 459 -55.79 93.69 -29.60
N THR A 460 -56.88 93.97 -30.31
CA THR A 460 -57.04 94.84 -31.50
C THR A 460 -55.84 95.07 -32.44
N ILE A 461 -55.78 94.32 -33.55
CA ILE A 461 -55.08 94.77 -34.76
C ILE A 461 -56.01 95.68 -35.57
N ASN A 462 -55.56 96.90 -35.87
CA ASN A 462 -56.17 97.76 -36.89
C ASN A 462 -55.40 97.65 -38.22
N GLU A 463 -56.13 97.59 -39.33
CA GLU A 463 -55.70 97.90 -40.71
C GLU A 463 -54.22 97.70 -41.08
N ASN A 464 -53.75 96.44 -41.14
CA ASN A 464 -52.55 96.09 -41.93
C ASN A 464 -52.60 94.60 -42.37
N ALA A 465 -53.24 94.34 -43.51
CA ALA A 465 -53.62 92.98 -43.91
C ALA A 465 -52.48 92.14 -44.52
N GLU A 466 -51.51 92.74 -45.21
CA GLU A 466 -50.48 92.00 -45.94
C GLU A 466 -49.38 91.45 -45.01
N ASP A 467 -48.79 92.31 -44.15
CA ASP A 467 -47.83 91.87 -43.13
C ASP A 467 -48.43 90.83 -42.17
N SER A 468 -49.72 90.98 -41.82
CA SER A 468 -50.43 90.02 -40.97
C SER A 468 -50.56 88.65 -41.62
N ILE A 469 -50.79 88.58 -42.94
CA ILE A 469 -50.82 87.32 -43.69
C ILE A 469 -49.42 86.69 -43.72
N VAL A 470 -48.37 87.44 -44.06
CA VAL A 470 -46.99 86.92 -44.09
C VAL A 470 -46.54 86.40 -42.71
N VAL A 471 -46.95 87.07 -41.63
CA VAL A 471 -46.69 86.64 -40.25
C VAL A 471 -47.50 85.39 -39.87
N LEU A 472 -48.71 85.21 -40.39
CA LEU A 472 -49.53 84.00 -40.17
C LEU A 472 -49.05 82.83 -41.02
N GLU A 473 -48.68 83.04 -42.29
CA GLU A 473 -48.06 82.03 -43.16
C GLU A 473 -46.75 81.54 -42.55
N LYS A 474 -45.90 82.45 -42.06
CA LYS A 474 -44.69 82.08 -41.33
C LYS A 474 -44.98 81.31 -40.03
N GLN A 475 -45.96 81.73 -39.24
CA GLN A 475 -46.36 80.99 -38.03
C GLN A 475 -46.94 79.60 -38.36
N LEU A 476 -47.60 79.44 -39.51
CA LEU A 476 -48.08 78.14 -40.00
C LEU A 476 -46.92 77.25 -40.48
N ASP A 477 -45.95 77.82 -41.21
CA ASP A 477 -44.73 77.12 -41.64
C ASP A 477 -43.87 76.68 -40.45
N ASP A 478 -43.67 77.56 -39.46
CA ASP A 478 -42.93 77.25 -38.23
C ASP A 478 -43.69 76.23 -37.36
N ALA A 479 -45.03 76.27 -37.33
CA ALA A 479 -45.85 75.22 -36.70
C ALA A 479 -45.80 73.88 -37.47
N HIS A 480 -45.75 73.88 -38.80
CA HIS A 480 -45.58 72.65 -39.60
C HIS A 480 -44.17 72.07 -39.46
N ARG A 481 -43.15 72.90 -39.26
CA ARG A 481 -41.78 72.46 -38.89
C ARG A 481 -41.78 71.82 -37.51
N LEU A 482 -42.36 72.48 -36.50
CA LEU A 482 -42.43 71.96 -35.14
C LEU A 482 -43.22 70.65 -35.07
N ASN A 483 -44.33 70.50 -35.80
CA ASN A 483 -45.03 69.22 -35.88
C ASN A 483 -44.17 68.12 -36.52
N ARG A 484 -43.36 68.42 -37.56
CA ARG A 484 -42.44 67.44 -38.15
C ARG A 484 -41.34 67.03 -37.17
N THR A 485 -40.71 67.97 -36.46
CA THR A 485 -39.68 67.61 -35.47
C THR A 485 -40.27 66.82 -34.32
N LEU A 486 -41.46 67.18 -33.82
CA LEU A 486 -42.16 66.38 -32.80
C LEU A 486 -42.58 64.99 -33.31
N GLU A 487 -42.99 64.85 -34.56
CA GLU A 487 -43.23 63.54 -35.17
C GLU A 487 -41.93 62.73 -35.36
N GLU A 488 -40.80 63.38 -35.65
CA GLU A 488 -39.48 62.75 -35.79
C GLU A 488 -38.95 62.29 -34.41
N GLU A 489 -39.03 63.15 -33.39
CA GLU A 489 -38.75 62.82 -31.98
C GLU A 489 -39.64 61.67 -31.48
N TYR A 490 -40.93 61.67 -31.81
CA TYR A 490 -41.86 60.61 -31.44
C TYR A 490 -41.55 59.27 -32.14
N ARG A 491 -41.13 59.30 -33.41
CA ARG A 491 -40.64 58.10 -34.13
C ARG A 491 -39.33 57.60 -33.51
N GLU A 492 -38.40 58.48 -33.17
CA GLU A 492 -37.16 58.10 -32.50
C GLU A 492 -37.41 57.51 -31.11
N ALA A 493 -38.34 58.09 -30.33
CA ALA A 493 -38.71 57.59 -29.01
C ALA A 493 -39.36 56.20 -29.10
N HIS A 494 -40.24 55.95 -30.08
CA HIS A 494 -40.78 54.61 -30.33
C HIS A 494 -39.71 53.63 -30.79
N ARG A 495 -38.81 54.02 -31.70
CA ARG A 495 -37.70 53.15 -32.15
C ARG A 495 -36.79 52.75 -30.98
N LYS A 496 -36.50 53.69 -30.07
CA LYS A 496 -35.74 53.44 -28.82
C LYS A 496 -36.52 52.56 -27.84
N LEU A 497 -37.84 52.67 -27.79
CA LEU A 497 -38.70 51.81 -26.98
C LEU A 497 -38.78 50.39 -27.55
N GLU A 498 -38.82 50.22 -28.87
CA GLU A 498 -38.76 48.93 -29.56
C GLU A 498 -37.39 48.25 -29.29
N GLU A 499 -36.27 48.96 -29.46
CA GLU A 499 -34.92 48.47 -29.10
C GLU A 499 -34.86 47.97 -27.63
N VAL A 500 -35.35 48.77 -26.67
CA VAL A 500 -35.35 48.40 -25.24
C VAL A 500 -36.31 47.24 -24.92
N LEU A 501 -37.35 47.03 -25.73
CA LEU A 501 -38.23 45.85 -25.61
C LEU A 501 -37.58 44.59 -26.18
N GLU A 502 -36.86 44.69 -27.31
CA GLU A 502 -36.07 43.60 -27.87
C GLU A 502 -34.94 43.19 -26.92
N GLU A 503 -34.14 44.14 -26.42
CA GLU A 503 -33.10 43.90 -25.39
C GLU A 503 -33.68 43.22 -24.14
N LYS A 504 -34.88 43.63 -23.70
CA LYS A 504 -35.58 43.02 -22.56
C LYS A 504 -36.01 41.57 -22.84
N GLU A 505 -36.44 41.23 -24.06
CA GLU A 505 -36.78 39.85 -24.43
C GLU A 505 -35.53 38.97 -24.58
N GLU A 506 -34.42 39.50 -25.09
CA GLU A 506 -33.11 38.84 -25.08
C GLU A 506 -32.59 38.60 -23.64
N LEU A 507 -32.76 39.58 -22.74
CA LEU A 507 -32.41 39.42 -21.33
C LEU A 507 -33.32 38.41 -20.60
N LEU A 508 -34.62 38.41 -20.86
CA LEU A 508 -35.55 37.43 -20.26
C LEU A 508 -35.30 36.00 -20.74
N THR A 509 -35.01 35.81 -22.03
CA THR A 509 -34.62 34.50 -22.56
C THR A 509 -33.26 34.06 -22.01
N SER A 510 -32.28 34.97 -21.92
CA SER A 510 -30.99 34.71 -21.27
C SER A 510 -31.16 34.27 -19.81
N VAL A 511 -31.93 34.99 -19.00
CA VAL A 511 -32.25 34.63 -17.61
C VAL A 511 -32.90 33.24 -17.55
N SER A 512 -33.88 32.94 -18.42
CA SER A 512 -34.53 31.61 -18.43
C SER A 512 -33.56 30.48 -18.79
N THR A 513 -32.60 30.69 -19.69
CA THR A 513 -31.54 29.69 -19.96
C THR A 513 -30.58 29.53 -18.79
N LEU A 514 -30.26 30.61 -18.07
CA LEU A 514 -29.44 30.56 -16.86
C LEU A 514 -30.15 29.81 -15.74
N GLU A 515 -31.42 30.11 -15.45
CA GLU A 515 -32.26 29.37 -14.49
C GLU A 515 -32.34 27.87 -14.84
N SER A 516 -32.52 27.55 -16.12
CA SER A 516 -32.50 26.17 -16.60
C SER A 516 -31.15 25.49 -16.33
N SER A 517 -30.04 26.14 -16.68
CA SER A 517 -28.68 25.61 -16.43
C SER A 517 -28.35 25.45 -14.94
N GLU A 518 -28.86 26.36 -14.09
CA GLU A 518 -28.70 26.30 -12.64
C GLU A 518 -29.53 25.15 -12.05
N SER A 519 -30.74 24.92 -12.57
CA SER A 519 -31.60 23.78 -12.19
C SER A 519 -30.98 22.43 -12.58
N GLU A 520 -30.35 22.35 -13.76
CA GLU A 520 -29.57 21.17 -14.18
C GLU A 520 -28.33 20.97 -13.31
N SER A 521 -27.62 22.05 -12.98
CA SER A 521 -26.46 21.99 -12.08
C SER A 521 -26.85 21.46 -10.70
N LYS A 522 -27.94 21.99 -10.12
CA LYS A 522 -28.53 21.52 -8.85
C LYS A 522 -28.97 20.05 -8.92
N ALA A 523 -29.53 19.60 -10.05
CA ALA A 523 -29.88 18.19 -10.25
C ALA A 523 -28.64 17.29 -10.32
N ARG A 524 -27.57 17.75 -10.97
CA ARG A 524 -26.28 17.03 -11.08
C ARG A 524 -25.55 16.96 -9.74
N THR A 525 -25.53 18.02 -8.94
CA THR A 525 -24.94 17.99 -7.59
C THR A 525 -25.71 17.05 -6.67
N LEU A 526 -27.05 17.10 -6.66
CA LEU A 526 -27.88 16.16 -5.89
C LEU A 526 -27.70 14.69 -6.32
N ALA A 527 -27.38 14.42 -7.59
CA ALA A 527 -27.05 13.08 -8.05
C ALA A 527 -25.66 12.62 -7.56
N LEU A 528 -24.66 13.51 -7.61
CA LEU A 528 -23.32 13.25 -7.08
C LEU A 528 -23.31 13.07 -5.56
N GLU A 529 -24.10 13.85 -4.82
CA GLU A 529 -24.26 13.69 -3.36
C GLU A 529 -24.85 12.32 -2.97
N ARG A 530 -25.81 11.81 -3.75
CA ARG A 530 -26.37 10.45 -3.56
C ARG A 530 -25.33 9.38 -3.83
N SER A 531 -24.62 9.46 -4.95
CA SER A 531 -23.53 8.53 -5.28
C SER A 531 -22.40 8.56 -4.23
N LEU A 532 -22.05 9.75 -3.71
CA LEU A 532 -21.10 9.89 -2.61
C LEU A 532 -21.62 9.30 -1.29
N ALA A 533 -22.93 9.35 -1.03
CA ALA A 533 -23.53 8.69 0.14
C ALA A 533 -23.54 7.15 0.00
N GLU A 534 -23.81 6.64 -1.20
CA GLU A 534 -23.73 5.20 -1.54
C GLU A 534 -22.30 4.67 -1.38
N VAL A 535 -21.31 5.33 -1.99
CA VAL A 535 -19.88 4.97 -1.87
C VAL A 535 -19.37 5.08 -0.42
N ARG A 536 -19.87 6.04 0.37
CA ARG A 536 -19.57 6.10 1.82
C ARG A 536 -20.15 4.90 2.57
N LYS A 537 -21.38 4.50 2.27
CA LYS A 537 -22.00 3.31 2.86
C LYS A 537 -21.25 2.03 2.49
N GLU A 538 -20.85 1.86 1.23
CA GLU A 538 -20.02 0.73 0.78
C GLU A 538 -18.66 0.70 1.48
N ARG A 539 -17.98 1.85 1.61
CA ARG A 539 -16.73 2.00 2.38
C ARG A 539 -16.92 1.57 3.84
N ASP A 540 -18.03 1.97 4.46
CA ASP A 540 -18.28 1.70 5.89
C ASP A 540 -18.64 0.22 6.11
N GLU A 541 -19.42 -0.40 5.22
CA GLU A 541 -19.62 -1.86 5.20
C GLU A 541 -18.33 -2.65 4.97
N LEU A 542 -17.42 -2.16 4.13
CA LEU A 542 -16.10 -2.77 3.92
C LEU A 542 -15.19 -2.59 5.14
N ALA A 543 -15.27 -1.44 5.83
CA ALA A 543 -14.54 -1.21 7.07
C ALA A 543 -15.00 -2.14 8.20
N GLU A 544 -16.32 -2.36 8.35
CA GLU A 544 -16.85 -3.36 9.29
C GLU A 544 -16.38 -4.78 8.97
N ARG A 545 -16.39 -5.19 7.69
CA ARG A 545 -15.89 -6.51 7.27
C ARG A 545 -14.39 -6.67 7.52
N LEU A 546 -13.58 -5.63 7.28
CA LEU A 546 -12.15 -5.64 7.58
C LEU A 546 -11.87 -5.67 9.10
N GLN A 547 -12.72 -5.05 9.91
CA GLN A 547 -12.62 -5.14 11.37
C GLN A 547 -13.00 -6.54 11.86
N GLN A 548 -14.09 -7.12 11.37
CA GLN A 548 -14.50 -8.50 11.70
C GLN A 548 -13.40 -9.54 11.34
N LEU A 549 -12.75 -9.39 10.18
CA LEU A 549 -11.61 -10.24 9.79
C LEU A 549 -10.38 -10.02 10.67
N ARG A 550 -10.11 -8.78 11.10
CA ARG A 550 -9.04 -8.46 12.05
C ARG A 550 -9.30 -9.07 13.43
N ASP A 551 -10.52 -9.00 13.92
CA ASP A 551 -10.91 -9.52 15.22
C ASP A 551 -10.89 -11.06 15.22
N ALA A 552 -11.34 -11.70 14.14
CA ALA A 552 -11.22 -13.15 13.94
C ALA A 552 -9.75 -13.60 13.89
N GLY A 553 -8.91 -12.95 13.08
CA GLY A 553 -7.47 -13.25 13.02
C GLY A 553 -6.74 -12.96 14.35
N GLY A 554 -7.23 -12.00 15.14
CA GLY A 554 -6.79 -11.74 16.51
C GLY A 554 -7.12 -12.92 17.43
N GLN A 555 -8.37 -13.41 17.40
CA GLN A 555 -8.79 -14.58 18.19
C GLN A 555 -8.05 -15.87 17.79
N GLU A 556 -7.80 -16.11 16.50
CA GLU A 556 -6.96 -17.21 16.04
C GLU A 556 -5.51 -17.09 16.53
N ALA A 557 -4.93 -15.88 16.47
CA ALA A 557 -3.58 -15.61 16.98
C ALA A 557 -3.49 -15.76 18.52
N GLU A 558 -4.53 -15.42 19.27
CA GLU A 558 -4.60 -15.65 20.71
C GLU A 558 -4.75 -17.14 21.05
N GLN A 559 -5.61 -17.87 20.32
CA GLN A 559 -5.72 -19.33 20.45
C GLN A 559 -4.36 -20.00 20.23
N LEU A 560 -3.70 -19.73 19.10
CA LEU A 560 -2.36 -20.25 18.79
C LEU A 560 -1.29 -19.85 19.83
N ARG A 561 -1.39 -18.66 20.45
CA ARG A 561 -0.53 -18.26 21.57
C ARG A 561 -0.81 -19.05 22.85
N THR A 562 -2.07 -19.35 23.17
CA THR A 562 -2.42 -20.19 24.32
C THR A 562 -2.02 -21.66 24.11
N GLU A 563 -2.13 -22.18 22.88
CA GLU A 563 -1.59 -23.49 22.53
C GLU A 563 -0.05 -23.50 22.62
N LEU A 564 0.63 -22.48 22.08
CA LEU A 564 2.09 -22.38 22.15
C LEU A 564 2.59 -22.33 23.60
N THR A 565 1.96 -21.53 24.46
CA THR A 565 2.36 -21.44 25.88
C THR A 565 2.01 -22.72 26.67
N SER A 566 0.90 -23.40 26.35
CA SER A 566 0.59 -24.74 26.87
C SER A 566 1.63 -25.78 26.47
N MET A 567 2.02 -25.81 25.20
CA MET A 567 3.04 -26.73 24.66
C MET A 567 4.44 -26.41 25.20
N GLN A 568 4.78 -25.12 25.41
CA GLN A 568 6.00 -24.72 26.11
C GLN A 568 5.97 -25.17 27.58
N GLY A 569 4.84 -25.05 28.26
CA GLY A 569 4.63 -25.59 29.61
C GLY A 569 4.88 -27.10 29.69
N GLN A 570 4.31 -27.86 28.75
CA GLN A 570 4.54 -29.31 28.61
C GLN A 570 6.02 -29.64 28.31
N LEU A 571 6.69 -28.84 27.48
CA LEU A 571 8.13 -29.00 27.25
C LEU A 571 8.96 -28.67 28.49
N THR A 572 8.56 -27.69 29.32
CA THR A 572 9.25 -27.43 30.60
C THR A 572 9.07 -28.56 31.59
N THR A 573 7.87 -29.12 31.77
CA THR A 573 7.66 -30.25 32.68
C THR A 573 8.38 -31.52 32.19
N ILE A 574 8.34 -31.81 30.89
CA ILE A 574 9.11 -32.93 30.30
C ILE A 574 10.63 -32.75 30.51
N ASN A 575 11.15 -31.52 30.41
CA ASN A 575 12.56 -31.23 30.70
C ASN A 575 12.89 -31.35 32.20
N GLU A 576 12.01 -30.93 33.11
CA GLU A 576 12.17 -31.10 34.55
C GLU A 576 12.13 -32.58 34.97
N ASP A 577 11.18 -33.34 34.42
CA ASP A 577 11.06 -34.79 34.58
C ASP A 577 12.30 -35.50 34.04
N HIS A 578 12.76 -35.16 32.83
CA HIS A 578 13.98 -35.69 32.25
C HIS A 578 15.22 -35.35 33.11
N ALA A 579 15.35 -34.11 33.58
CA ALA A 579 16.41 -33.71 34.50
C ALA A 579 16.30 -34.42 35.86
N SER A 580 15.10 -34.78 36.32
CA SER A 580 14.90 -35.62 37.50
C SER A 580 15.35 -37.06 37.25
N LEU A 581 15.03 -37.62 36.08
CA LEU A 581 15.39 -38.97 35.67
C LEU A 581 16.89 -39.11 35.47
N VAL A 582 17.55 -38.13 34.86
CA VAL A 582 19.01 -38.05 34.72
C VAL A 582 19.69 -38.00 36.09
N ARG A 583 19.20 -37.17 37.02
CA ARG A 583 19.69 -37.16 38.42
C ARG A 583 19.49 -38.52 39.10
N LYS A 584 18.35 -39.18 38.87
CA LYS A 584 18.05 -40.52 39.41
C LYS A 584 18.98 -41.59 38.86
N LEU A 585 19.26 -41.56 37.55
CA LEU A 585 20.20 -42.45 36.87
C LEU A 585 21.64 -42.21 37.34
N GLN A 586 22.07 -40.95 37.49
CA GLN A 586 23.36 -40.60 38.08
C GLN A 586 23.49 -41.10 39.52
N GLN A 587 22.44 -40.97 40.35
CA GLN A 587 22.42 -41.49 41.73
C GLN A 587 22.49 -43.02 41.77
N LEU A 588 21.79 -43.72 40.87
CA LEU A 588 21.85 -45.18 40.73
C LEU A 588 23.22 -45.64 40.21
N GLN A 589 23.83 -44.90 39.27
CA GLN A 589 25.18 -45.18 38.78
C GLN A 589 26.23 -44.95 39.87
N HIS A 590 26.09 -43.88 40.67
CA HIS A 590 27.00 -43.58 41.77
C HIS A 590 26.93 -44.66 42.85
N THR A 591 25.74 -44.95 43.36
CA THR A 591 25.53 -46.01 44.37
C THR A 591 25.92 -47.39 43.84
N SER A 592 25.72 -47.69 42.56
CA SER A 592 26.27 -48.90 41.92
C SER A 592 27.80 -48.91 41.96
N SER A 593 28.48 -47.80 41.61
CA SER A 593 29.94 -47.70 41.66
C SER A 593 30.52 -47.77 43.09
N GLU A 594 29.80 -47.25 44.09
CA GLU A 594 30.16 -47.36 45.51
C GLU A 594 29.98 -48.79 46.02
N ASN A 595 28.91 -49.48 45.61
CA ASN A 595 28.72 -50.91 45.87
C ASN A 595 29.84 -51.74 45.24
N VAL A 596 30.21 -51.49 43.97
CA VAL A 596 31.37 -52.16 43.33
C VAL A 596 32.65 -51.90 44.11
N ARG A 597 33.00 -50.65 44.43
CA ARG A 597 34.20 -50.30 45.21
C ARG A 597 34.24 -50.93 46.60
N THR A 598 33.11 -51.04 47.29
CA THR A 598 33.04 -51.67 48.61
C THR A 598 33.12 -53.20 48.52
N TRP A 599 32.68 -53.83 47.43
CA TRP A 599 32.95 -55.24 47.16
C TRP A 599 34.39 -55.49 46.74
N GLU A 600 34.99 -54.63 45.90
CA GLU A 600 36.42 -54.67 45.57
C GLU A 600 37.28 -54.54 46.84
N GLY A 601 36.94 -53.59 47.73
CA GLY A 601 37.58 -53.42 49.03
C GLY A 601 37.54 -54.68 49.89
N LYS A 602 36.34 -55.22 50.15
CA LYS A 602 36.16 -56.49 50.91
C LYS A 602 36.88 -57.68 50.28
N LEU A 603 36.92 -57.75 48.95
CA LEU A 603 37.60 -58.82 48.23
C LEU A 603 39.12 -58.67 48.35
N ASN A 604 39.63 -57.44 48.39
CA ASN A 604 41.04 -57.16 48.65
C ASN A 604 41.43 -57.39 50.12
N GLU A 605 40.57 -57.05 51.08
CA GLU A 605 40.71 -57.44 52.49
C GLU A 605 40.78 -58.97 52.62
N MET A 606 39.91 -59.71 51.90
CA MET A 606 39.96 -61.17 51.87
C MET A 606 41.24 -61.73 51.20
N ARG A 607 41.81 -61.06 50.18
CA ARG A 607 43.15 -61.42 49.66
C ARG A 607 44.22 -61.20 50.71
N GLN A 608 44.25 -60.03 51.37
CA GLN A 608 45.23 -59.72 52.41
C GLN A 608 45.11 -60.67 53.61
N LEU A 609 43.90 -61.11 53.97
CA LEU A 609 43.69 -62.14 54.98
C LEU A 609 44.17 -63.52 54.52
N LEU A 610 44.03 -63.88 53.23
CA LEU A 610 44.59 -65.12 52.69
C LEU A 610 46.12 -65.06 52.63
N GLU A 611 46.71 -64.00 52.08
CA GLU A 611 48.16 -63.74 52.05
C GLU A 611 48.76 -63.74 53.47
N ALA A 612 48.06 -63.16 54.45
CA ALA A 612 48.46 -63.22 55.85
C ALA A 612 48.39 -64.64 56.44
N ARG A 613 47.35 -65.43 56.13
CA ARG A 613 47.27 -66.84 56.57
C ARG A 613 48.27 -67.75 55.85
N GLU A 614 48.58 -67.49 54.60
CA GLU A 614 49.65 -68.16 53.86
C GLU A 614 51.01 -67.80 54.45
N SER A 615 51.26 -66.52 54.76
CA SER A 615 52.46 -66.06 55.47
C SER A 615 52.57 -66.63 56.89
N GLU A 616 51.46 -66.75 57.64
CA GLU A 616 51.44 -67.42 58.95
C GLU A 616 51.74 -68.92 58.83
N LEU A 617 51.24 -69.59 57.77
CA LEU A 617 51.53 -71.00 57.52
C LEU A 617 52.98 -71.22 57.07
N GLU A 618 53.55 -70.30 56.28
CA GLU A 618 54.96 -70.31 55.92
C GLU A 618 55.82 -70.06 57.17
N GLN A 619 55.50 -69.06 58.00
CA GLN A 619 56.16 -68.82 59.29
C GLN A 619 55.96 -69.99 60.27
N ALA A 620 54.86 -70.73 60.22
CA ALA A 620 54.65 -71.95 61.03
C ALA A 620 55.56 -73.10 60.55
N ARG A 621 55.80 -73.23 59.23
CA ARG A 621 56.78 -74.18 58.67
C ARG A 621 58.21 -73.76 58.98
N GLU A 622 58.54 -72.49 58.78
CA GLU A 622 59.86 -71.93 59.09
C GLU A 622 60.16 -72.01 60.58
N SER A 623 59.20 -71.71 61.46
CA SER A 623 59.39 -71.81 62.92
C SER A 623 59.41 -73.24 63.45
N THR A 624 58.76 -74.20 62.79
CA THR A 624 58.93 -75.64 63.13
C THR A 624 60.29 -76.17 62.65
N ALA A 625 60.69 -75.88 61.42
CA ALA A 625 62.03 -76.23 60.91
C ALA A 625 63.15 -75.51 61.69
N ALA A 626 62.95 -74.24 62.06
CA ALA A 626 63.86 -73.50 62.91
C ALA A 626 63.84 -74.01 64.35
N ALA A 627 62.72 -74.47 64.92
CA ALA A 627 62.71 -75.11 66.23
C ALA A 627 63.51 -76.44 66.22
N GLU A 628 63.42 -77.24 65.14
CA GLU A 628 64.25 -78.43 64.95
C GLU A 628 65.74 -78.08 64.85
N GLN A 629 66.11 -77.07 64.06
CA GLN A 629 67.49 -76.56 63.99
C GLN A 629 67.96 -75.90 65.29
N GLN A 630 67.08 -75.22 66.02
CA GLN A 630 67.41 -74.47 67.23
C GLN A 630 67.49 -75.39 68.45
N GLN A 631 66.82 -76.55 68.46
CA GLN A 631 67.13 -77.63 69.39
C GLN A 631 68.55 -78.18 69.15
N GLN A 632 68.95 -78.37 67.88
CA GLN A 632 70.31 -78.81 67.54
C GLN A 632 71.35 -77.75 67.94
N LEU A 633 71.15 -76.49 67.55
CA LEU A 633 72.04 -75.38 67.85
C LEU A 633 72.03 -74.95 69.32
N ALA A 634 70.97 -75.18 70.10
CA ALA A 634 70.99 -74.96 71.56
C ALA A 634 71.94 -75.95 72.24
N ALA A 635 71.89 -77.23 71.85
CA ALA A 635 72.80 -78.28 72.34
C ALA A 635 74.28 -78.04 71.97
N GLU A 636 74.57 -77.09 71.07
CA GLU A 636 75.90 -76.57 70.77
C GLU A 636 76.17 -75.22 71.48
N SER A 637 75.21 -74.30 71.51
CA SER A 637 75.36 -72.96 72.11
C SER A 637 75.51 -72.99 73.62
N GLU A 638 74.96 -73.97 74.34
CA GLU A 638 75.24 -74.16 75.77
C GLU A 638 76.72 -74.49 76.03
N ARG A 639 77.42 -75.08 75.05
CA ARG A 639 78.86 -75.37 75.14
C ARG A 639 79.69 -74.08 75.03
N TYR A 640 79.28 -73.14 74.17
CA TYR A 640 80.01 -71.89 73.91
C TYR A 640 79.67 -70.75 74.88
N ARG A 641 78.43 -70.63 75.40
CA ARG A 641 78.06 -69.48 76.24
C ARG A 641 78.85 -69.40 77.55
N ALA A 642 79.33 -70.53 78.05
CA ALA A 642 80.21 -70.62 79.22
C ALA A 642 81.57 -69.91 79.04
N GLU A 643 81.96 -69.55 77.82
CA GLU A 643 83.29 -69.01 77.49
C GLU A 643 83.34 -67.47 77.43
N LEU A 644 82.23 -66.78 77.13
CA LEU A 644 82.26 -65.41 76.57
C LEU A 644 81.87 -64.28 77.54
N GLU A 645 81.18 -64.58 78.64
CA GLU A 645 80.64 -63.55 79.55
C GLU A 645 81.75 -62.75 80.30
N GLN A 646 82.98 -63.25 80.27
CA GLN A 646 84.17 -62.74 80.99
C GLN A 646 84.76 -61.42 80.45
N GLN A 647 84.14 -60.74 79.48
CA GLN A 647 84.86 -59.81 78.57
C GLN A 647 84.47 -58.31 78.59
N ARG A 648 83.27 -57.91 79.04
CA ARG A 648 82.59 -56.75 78.39
C ARG A 648 82.36 -55.45 79.15
N GLU A 649 82.49 -55.39 80.47
CA GLU A 649 81.95 -54.29 81.32
C GLU A 649 82.79 -52.98 81.35
N ALA A 650 83.38 -52.55 80.22
CA ALA A 650 84.59 -51.72 80.23
C ALA A 650 84.58 -50.35 79.50
N LEU A 651 83.52 -49.96 78.76
CA LEU A 651 83.67 -48.95 77.68
C LEU A 651 82.92 -47.60 77.81
N GLU A 652 81.88 -47.47 78.62
CA GLU A 652 80.79 -46.49 78.36
C GLU A 652 81.00 -45.04 78.88
N SER A 653 82.25 -44.62 79.07
CA SER A 653 82.64 -43.36 79.77
C SER A 653 82.20 -41.99 79.20
N LEU A 654 82.16 -41.81 77.87
CA LEU A 654 83.03 -40.76 77.30
C LEU A 654 82.40 -39.53 76.59
N THR A 655 81.08 -39.44 76.35
CA THR A 655 80.56 -38.75 75.14
C THR A 655 79.85 -37.39 75.27
N GLN A 656 79.61 -36.83 76.47
CA GLN A 656 78.39 -36.04 76.72
C GLN A 656 78.46 -34.48 76.72
N GLN A 657 79.44 -33.81 76.08
CA GLN A 657 79.82 -32.41 76.44
C GLN A 657 79.71 -31.29 75.36
N LYS A 658 78.99 -31.46 74.23
CA LYS A 658 79.33 -30.70 72.98
C LYS A 658 78.54 -29.41 72.61
N GLU A 659 77.32 -29.14 73.09
CA GLU A 659 76.29 -28.55 72.19
C GLU A 659 75.85 -27.07 72.35
N ASN A 660 76.31 -26.29 73.34
CA ASN A 660 75.52 -25.13 73.86
C ASN A 660 75.70 -23.71 73.24
N LEU A 661 76.40 -23.46 72.12
CA LEU A 661 76.98 -22.12 71.82
C LEU A 661 76.28 -21.18 70.79
N VAL A 662 75.13 -21.51 70.20
CA VAL A 662 74.75 -20.95 68.86
C VAL A 662 73.85 -19.68 68.86
N GLN A 663 73.23 -19.26 69.97
CA GLN A 663 71.97 -18.48 69.92
C GLN A 663 72.03 -16.92 69.83
N LEU A 664 73.19 -16.26 69.73
CA LEU A 664 73.32 -14.83 70.13
C LEU A 664 73.06 -13.73 69.06
N VAL A 665 73.01 -14.03 67.76
CA VAL A 665 73.32 -13.03 66.70
C VAL A 665 72.11 -12.22 66.16
N THR A 666 70.88 -12.65 66.37
CA THR A 666 69.70 -12.24 65.56
C THR A 666 69.05 -10.88 65.89
N THR A 667 69.49 -10.13 66.90
CA THR A 667 68.70 -9.02 67.49
C THR A 667 68.91 -7.61 66.89
N LYS A 668 69.97 -7.38 66.09
CA LYS A 668 70.48 -6.02 65.82
C LYS A 668 69.88 -5.25 64.62
N HIS A 669 68.86 -5.76 63.95
CA HIS A 669 68.41 -5.23 62.64
C HIS A 669 67.28 -4.17 62.69
N ASN A 670 66.48 -4.12 63.75
CA ASN A 670 65.16 -3.46 63.72
C ASN A 670 65.13 -1.94 64.03
N GLU A 671 66.28 -1.30 64.28
CA GLU A 671 66.32 0.04 64.91
C GLU A 671 66.29 1.24 63.93
N SER A 672 66.41 1.02 62.61
CA SER A 672 66.77 2.11 61.66
C SER A 672 65.62 2.78 60.89
N VAL A 673 64.36 2.40 61.08
CA VAL A 673 63.24 2.77 60.19
C VAL A 673 62.37 3.94 60.70
N GLN A 674 62.57 4.42 61.93
CA GLN A 674 61.62 5.34 62.60
C GLN A 674 61.83 6.85 62.32
N TYR A 675 62.81 7.24 61.51
CA TYR A 675 63.27 8.65 61.42
C TYR A 675 62.72 9.48 60.24
N HIS A 676 61.64 9.06 59.56
CA HIS A 676 61.04 9.82 58.43
C HIS A 676 59.53 10.15 58.59
N ALA A 677 58.94 9.93 59.77
CA ALA A 677 57.50 10.10 59.99
C ALA A 677 57.04 11.47 60.52
N GLU A 678 57.94 12.29 61.10
CA GLU A 678 57.52 13.37 62.04
C GLU A 678 57.65 14.82 61.49
N ILE A 679 58.22 15.03 60.29
CA ILE A 679 58.65 16.37 59.83
C ILE A 679 57.55 17.13 59.03
N GLN A 680 56.35 16.56 58.86
CA GLN A 680 55.23 17.20 58.13
C GLN A 680 54.04 17.63 59.02
N ARG A 681 54.17 17.59 60.35
CA ARG A 681 53.03 17.76 61.27
C ARG A 681 52.79 19.17 61.84
N LEU A 682 53.79 20.06 61.85
CA LEU A 682 53.71 21.34 62.58
C LEU A 682 54.18 22.56 61.75
N ASN A 683 53.23 23.21 61.08
CA ASN A 683 53.22 24.65 60.84
C ASN A 683 51.80 25.15 60.49
N GLN A 684 50.81 24.68 61.26
CA GLN A 684 49.49 25.31 61.30
C GLN A 684 49.54 26.57 62.17
N LEU A 685 48.69 27.54 61.82
CA LEU A 685 48.21 28.66 62.63
C LEU A 685 49.20 29.77 63.01
N LEU A 686 49.13 30.84 62.20
CA LEU A 686 48.53 32.12 62.63
C LEU A 686 49.30 32.92 63.70
N GLN A 687 50.25 33.74 63.21
CA GLN A 687 50.56 35.07 63.75
C GLN A 687 50.98 35.98 62.58
N ALA A 688 50.62 37.26 62.49
CA ALA A 688 49.46 38.01 63.01
C ALA A 688 49.38 39.36 62.25
N GLU A 689 48.19 39.97 62.25
CA GLU A 689 47.88 41.40 62.03
C GLU A 689 49.02 42.44 61.98
N THR A 690 48.90 43.41 61.06
CA THR A 690 49.06 44.85 61.38
C THR A 690 48.49 45.77 60.30
N GLU A 691 47.34 46.40 60.61
CA GLU A 691 47.09 47.86 60.69
C GLU A 691 47.91 48.85 59.80
N ARG A 692 47.42 50.05 59.36
CA ARG A 692 46.09 50.75 59.38
C ARG A 692 46.30 52.20 58.87
N ALA A 693 45.23 52.90 58.43
CA ALA A 693 44.96 54.36 58.47
C ALA A 693 44.33 54.95 57.18
N ALA A 694 43.62 56.09 57.30
CA ALA A 694 42.87 56.77 56.22
C ALA A 694 42.82 58.34 56.40
N PRO A 695 41.73 59.12 56.14
CA PRO A 695 41.76 60.23 55.15
C PRO A 695 41.28 61.62 55.67
N ALA A 696 41.19 62.67 54.81
CA ALA A 696 40.23 63.82 54.90
C ALA A 696 40.36 64.89 53.76
N CYS A 697 39.39 65.82 53.68
CA CYS A 697 39.19 67.00 52.76
C CYS A 697 38.63 68.22 53.60
N PRO A 698 37.98 69.34 53.15
CA PRO A 698 37.99 70.21 51.91
C PRO A 698 37.89 71.79 52.15
N ASP A 699 37.69 72.62 51.09
CA ASP A 699 36.95 73.94 50.87
C ASP A 699 37.27 75.41 51.42
N CYS A 700 37.45 76.40 50.47
CA CYS A 700 36.91 77.83 50.29
C CYS A 700 37.22 79.09 51.26
N PRO A 701 36.73 80.38 51.06
CA PRO A 701 37.09 81.50 50.07
C PRO A 701 37.12 83.07 50.50
N ALA A 702 37.50 84.05 49.59
CA ALA A 702 37.06 85.53 49.37
C ALA A 702 37.74 86.91 49.88
N LEU A 703 37.51 88.12 49.17
CA LEU A 703 37.64 89.65 49.48
C LEU A 703 38.70 90.61 48.70
N ARG A 704 38.80 92.01 48.55
CA ARG A 704 38.01 93.34 48.74
C ARG A 704 38.72 94.78 48.38
N GLU A 705 38.06 95.81 47.71
CA GLU A 705 38.11 97.39 47.68
C GLU A 705 39.39 98.33 47.35
N LYS A 706 39.49 99.72 47.08
CA LYS A 706 38.74 101.03 46.70
C LYS A 706 39.63 102.37 46.46
N LEU A 707 39.20 103.55 45.85
CA LEU A 707 39.66 105.04 46.01
C LEU A 707 38.91 106.25 45.19
N HIS A 708 39.29 107.60 45.19
CA HIS A 708 38.39 108.87 45.09
C HIS A 708 38.78 110.38 44.54
N GLU A 709 37.83 111.42 44.50
CA GLU A 709 37.81 113.01 44.54
C GLU A 709 37.79 114.04 43.28
N HIS A 710 37.40 115.41 43.11
CA HIS A 710 36.73 116.65 43.77
C HIS A 710 36.16 117.91 42.83
N GLU A 711 36.02 119.27 43.18
CA GLU A 711 35.05 120.38 42.60
C GLU A 711 35.28 122.01 42.74
N ARG A 712 34.57 123.01 42.01
CA ARG A 712 33.95 124.42 42.40
C ARG A 712 34.23 125.95 41.79
N LEU A 713 33.22 126.95 41.67
CA LEU A 713 33.17 128.54 41.85
C LEU A 713 32.41 129.66 40.89
N THR A 714 32.10 130.99 41.29
CA THR A 714 31.14 132.08 40.65
C THR A 714 31.20 133.71 40.90
N ASP A 715 30.47 134.64 40.14
CA ASP A 715 29.71 136.01 40.38
C ASP A 715 30.08 137.58 40.07
N GLN A 716 29.11 138.50 39.60
CA GLN A 716 28.85 140.05 39.77
C GLN A 716 28.27 141.04 38.60
N ILE A 717 27.39 142.12 38.79
CA ILE A 717 27.09 143.43 37.95
C ILE A 717 25.79 144.36 38.26
N GLN A 718 25.70 145.75 38.03
CA GLN A 718 24.47 146.66 37.67
C GLN A 718 24.53 148.29 37.71
N PHE A 719 23.55 149.07 37.10
CA PHE A 719 22.96 150.50 37.40
C PHE A 719 22.93 151.72 36.35
N LEU A 720 21.99 152.73 36.46
CA LEU A 720 21.81 154.14 35.86
C LEU A 720 20.73 154.51 34.75
N ARG A 721 20.00 155.68 34.82
CA ARG A 721 19.32 156.51 33.73
C ARG A 721 18.42 157.72 34.20
N GLU A 722 18.11 158.76 33.35
CA GLU A 722 17.10 159.87 33.59
C GLU A 722 16.71 160.80 32.35
N LYS A 723 15.65 161.64 32.49
CA LYS A 723 15.28 162.97 31.86
C LYS A 723 14.57 163.16 30.46
N SER A 724 13.88 164.33 30.28
CA SER A 724 13.10 164.89 29.13
C SER A 724 12.84 166.44 29.29
N ASP A 725 12.17 167.19 28.36
CA ASP A 725 11.42 168.49 28.55
C ASP A 725 10.76 169.13 27.25
N ILE A 726 10.53 170.47 27.13
CA ILE A 726 9.37 171.14 26.42
C ILE A 726 9.68 172.42 25.55
N LEU A 727 9.02 172.60 24.36
CA LEU A 727 8.76 173.89 23.62
C LEU A 727 7.57 173.72 22.63
N THR A 728 6.31 173.79 23.09
CA THR A 728 5.18 173.10 22.40
C THR A 728 3.98 173.96 21.93
N ALA A 729 3.30 174.71 22.81
CA ALA A 729 1.87 175.06 22.68
C ALA A 729 1.31 175.44 21.28
N ASN A 730 1.63 176.60 20.69
CA ASN A 730 1.07 177.01 19.38
C ASN A 730 1.77 176.35 18.18
N LEU A 731 2.95 175.77 18.40
CA LEU A 731 3.47 174.79 17.46
C LEU A 731 2.51 173.58 17.40
N MET A 732 1.90 173.15 18.52
CA MET A 732 0.93 172.05 18.53
C MET A 732 -0.33 172.31 17.71
N THR A 733 -0.78 173.55 17.49
CA THR A 733 -2.10 173.86 16.87
C THR A 733 -2.06 173.91 15.35
N GLU A 734 -1.07 174.54 14.73
CA GLU A 734 -0.84 174.35 13.29
C GLU A 734 -0.22 172.97 13.00
N GLN A 735 0.60 172.42 13.91
CA GLN A 735 0.84 170.97 13.88
C GLN A 735 -0.46 170.17 14.10
N SER A 736 -1.56 170.69 14.67
CA SER A 736 -2.80 169.93 14.84
C SER A 736 -3.58 169.85 13.54
N ASN A 737 -3.68 170.96 12.81
CA ASN A 737 -4.30 170.97 11.48
C ASN A 737 -3.46 170.16 10.47
N GLN A 738 -2.13 170.33 10.50
CA GLN A 738 -1.23 169.49 9.70
C GLN A 738 -1.22 168.02 10.18
N ARG A 739 -1.29 167.74 11.49
CA ARG A 739 -1.49 166.38 12.01
C ARG A 739 -2.83 165.82 11.53
N GLN A 740 -3.92 166.58 11.49
CA GLN A 740 -5.21 166.07 11.04
C GLN A 740 -5.20 165.75 9.54
N ALA A 741 -4.68 166.63 8.68
CA ALA A 741 -4.52 166.32 7.26
C ALA A 741 -3.51 165.18 7.00
N LEU A 742 -2.45 165.07 7.81
CA LEU A 742 -1.52 163.95 7.78
C LEU A 742 -2.15 162.67 8.36
N GLN A 743 -3.03 162.76 9.36
CA GLN A 743 -3.76 161.63 9.96
C GLN A 743 -4.83 161.12 9.02
N GLU A 744 -5.60 161.97 8.34
CA GLU A 744 -6.54 161.54 7.30
C GLU A 744 -5.78 160.87 6.14
N LYS A 745 -4.64 161.46 5.71
CA LYS A 745 -3.76 160.83 4.73
C LYS A 745 -3.16 159.52 5.23
N GLN A 746 -2.76 159.44 6.49
CA GLN A 746 -2.21 158.22 7.11
C GLN A 746 -3.28 157.16 7.26
N LEU A 747 -4.49 157.49 7.71
CA LEU A 747 -5.64 156.58 7.75
C LEU A 747 -6.02 156.07 6.35
N LEU A 748 -5.96 156.91 5.32
CA LEU A 748 -6.18 156.47 3.93
C LEU A 748 -5.02 155.60 3.40
N ILE A 749 -3.78 155.85 3.82
CA ILE A 749 -2.63 154.97 3.54
C ILE A 749 -2.75 153.66 4.33
N GLU A 750 -3.16 153.69 5.59
CA GLU A 750 -3.35 152.53 6.47
C GLU A 750 -4.53 151.67 6.01
N GLN A 751 -5.60 152.28 5.46
CA GLN A 751 -6.70 151.60 4.78
C GLN A 751 -6.26 151.01 3.43
N ARG A 752 -5.51 151.76 2.61
CA ARG A 752 -4.92 151.25 1.36
C ARG A 752 -4.01 150.06 1.65
N ASP A 753 -3.09 150.21 2.59
CA ASP A 753 -2.12 149.20 2.98
C ASP A 753 -2.80 148.04 3.72
N GLY A 754 -3.92 148.30 4.42
CA GLY A 754 -4.82 147.29 4.97
C GLY A 754 -5.39 146.43 3.84
N LEU A 755 -6.08 147.05 2.88
CA LEU A 755 -6.63 146.37 1.71
C LEU A 755 -5.55 145.70 0.84
N GLN A 756 -4.33 146.24 0.77
CA GLN A 756 -3.21 145.58 0.10
C GLN A 756 -2.74 144.34 0.87
N ARG A 757 -2.55 144.42 2.19
CA ARG A 757 -2.25 143.25 3.04
C ARG A 757 -3.36 142.21 3.01
N ASP A 758 -4.63 142.63 2.97
CA ASP A 758 -5.78 141.72 2.86
C ASP A 758 -5.83 141.04 1.48
N LEU A 759 -5.52 141.77 0.39
CA LEU A 759 -5.39 141.18 -0.95
C LEU A 759 -4.17 140.27 -1.11
N GLU A 760 -3.05 140.61 -0.46
CA GLU A 760 -1.83 139.79 -0.41
C GLU A 760 -2.09 138.52 0.40
N ARG A 761 -2.75 138.63 1.56
CA ARG A 761 -3.18 137.50 2.38
C ARG A 761 -4.21 136.63 1.68
N LEU A 762 -5.19 137.20 0.96
CA LEU A 762 -6.17 136.43 0.18
C LEU A 762 -5.50 135.68 -0.99
N ARG A 763 -4.52 136.30 -1.66
CA ARG A 763 -3.70 135.63 -2.69
C ARG A 763 -2.85 134.52 -2.10
N GLN A 764 -2.20 134.77 -0.97
CA GLN A 764 -1.39 133.77 -0.28
C GLN A 764 -2.26 132.59 0.18
N HIS A 765 -3.41 132.84 0.80
CA HIS A 765 -4.34 131.79 1.25
C HIS A 765 -4.98 131.00 0.09
N LEU A 766 -5.26 131.65 -1.05
CA LEU A 766 -5.69 130.93 -2.26
C LEU A 766 -4.56 130.06 -2.84
N LEU A 767 -3.32 130.57 -2.85
CA LEU A 767 -2.14 129.83 -3.28
C LEU A 767 -1.82 128.67 -2.32
N GLU A 768 -1.95 128.86 -1.01
CA GLU A 768 -1.81 127.81 0.02
C GLU A 768 -2.89 126.72 -0.14
N ILE A 769 -4.13 127.08 -0.53
CA ILE A 769 -5.19 126.13 -0.87
C ILE A 769 -4.92 125.39 -2.19
N GLU A 770 -4.45 126.09 -3.23
CA GLU A 770 -4.08 125.47 -4.50
C GLU A 770 -2.85 124.55 -4.34
N GLU A 771 -1.88 124.92 -3.51
CA GLU A 771 -0.73 124.09 -3.12
C GLU A 771 -1.16 122.89 -2.25
N ALA A 772 -2.10 123.07 -1.31
CA ALA A 772 -2.64 121.96 -0.52
C ALA A 772 -3.39 120.96 -1.41
N HIS A 773 -4.32 121.40 -2.26
CA HIS A 773 -5.07 120.51 -3.15
C HIS A 773 -4.19 119.85 -4.23
N THR A 774 -3.11 120.50 -4.69
CA THR A 774 -2.14 119.86 -5.58
C THR A 774 -1.25 118.85 -4.84
N GLN A 775 -0.91 119.08 -3.57
CA GLN A 775 -0.25 118.08 -2.72
C GLN A 775 -1.17 116.88 -2.44
N GLU A 776 -2.42 117.11 -2.02
CA GLU A 776 -3.43 116.06 -1.79
C GLU A 776 -3.65 115.19 -3.03
N THR A 777 -3.80 115.79 -4.21
CA THR A 777 -4.00 115.04 -5.47
C THR A 777 -2.75 114.28 -5.91
N VAL A 778 -1.54 114.81 -5.69
CA VAL A 778 -0.28 114.08 -5.91
C VAL A 778 -0.11 112.93 -4.91
N GLU A 779 -0.49 113.11 -3.65
CA GLU A 779 -0.48 112.02 -2.65
C GLU A 779 -1.52 110.94 -2.96
N LEU A 780 -2.74 111.31 -3.36
CA LEU A 780 -3.77 110.37 -3.78
C LEU A 780 -3.33 109.59 -5.03
N GLN A 781 -2.74 110.27 -6.02
CA GLN A 781 -2.17 109.62 -7.20
C GLN A 781 -1.04 108.65 -6.83
N ARG A 782 -0.13 109.06 -5.93
CA ARG A 782 0.93 108.18 -5.42
C ARG A 782 0.37 106.96 -4.69
N ARG A 783 -0.58 107.15 -3.77
CA ARG A 783 -1.25 106.04 -3.05
C ARG A 783 -1.99 105.11 -4.02
N TYR A 784 -2.58 105.64 -5.09
CA TYR A 784 -3.17 104.85 -6.17
C TYR A 784 -2.12 104.04 -6.95
N ASP A 785 -0.99 104.65 -7.35
CA ASP A 785 0.07 103.93 -8.08
C ASP A 785 0.83 102.93 -7.19
N ASP A 786 1.01 103.21 -5.90
CA ASP A 786 1.60 102.28 -4.93
C ASP A 786 0.67 101.08 -4.68
N THR A 787 -0.63 101.30 -4.45
CA THR A 787 -1.61 100.20 -4.30
C THR A 787 -1.82 99.42 -5.59
N ARG A 788 -1.76 100.06 -6.76
CA ARG A 788 -1.79 99.40 -8.07
C ARG A 788 -0.55 98.52 -8.31
N GLN A 789 0.63 98.95 -7.85
CA GLN A 789 1.84 98.13 -7.89
C GLN A 789 1.74 96.91 -6.96
N GLN A 790 1.20 97.09 -5.75
CA GLN A 790 0.94 95.99 -4.80
C GLN A 790 -0.08 94.98 -5.35
N LEU A 791 -1.18 95.45 -5.94
CA LEU A 791 -2.15 94.58 -6.61
C LEU A 791 -1.48 93.81 -7.76
N ALA A 792 -0.64 94.48 -8.55
CA ALA A 792 0.12 93.85 -9.63
C ALA A 792 1.23 92.91 -9.15
N SER A 793 1.73 92.99 -7.90
CA SER A 793 2.63 91.97 -7.32
C SER A 793 1.87 90.79 -6.77
N LEU A 794 0.80 91.03 -6.01
CA LEU A 794 -0.11 89.98 -5.52
C LEU A 794 -0.68 89.15 -6.66
N GLU A 795 -1.08 89.77 -7.78
CA GLU A 795 -1.48 89.04 -9.00
C GLU A 795 -0.36 88.12 -9.54
N ARG A 796 0.90 88.58 -9.53
CA ARG A 796 2.04 87.78 -10.00
C ARG A 796 2.36 86.64 -9.05
N GLU A 797 2.30 86.88 -7.75
CA GLU A 797 2.48 85.87 -6.70
C GLU A 797 1.37 84.82 -6.73
N VAL A 798 0.10 85.21 -6.92
CA VAL A 798 -1.03 84.28 -7.12
C VAL A 798 -0.86 83.47 -8.40
N LYS A 799 -0.42 84.08 -9.50
CA LYS A 799 -0.13 83.36 -10.76
C LYS A 799 1.04 82.38 -10.59
N GLN A 800 2.08 82.76 -9.85
CA GLN A 800 3.23 81.89 -9.53
C GLN A 800 2.83 80.74 -8.58
N SER A 801 2.04 80.98 -7.54
CA SER A 801 1.59 79.94 -6.61
C SER A 801 0.60 78.98 -7.27
N THR A 802 -0.30 79.47 -8.14
CA THR A 802 -1.18 78.63 -8.95
C THR A 802 -0.38 77.75 -9.93
N ASN A 803 0.66 78.29 -10.55
CA ASN A 803 1.58 77.51 -11.40
C ASN A 803 2.40 76.51 -10.58
N ALA A 804 2.81 76.86 -9.36
CA ALA A 804 3.50 75.94 -8.46
C ALA A 804 2.60 74.78 -8.03
N LEU A 805 1.36 75.07 -7.60
CA LEU A 805 0.34 74.10 -7.19
C LEU A 805 -0.06 73.16 -8.34
N THR A 806 -0.32 73.69 -9.53
CA THR A 806 -0.59 72.85 -10.71
C THR A 806 0.62 71.99 -11.09
N SER A 807 1.85 72.51 -11.03
CA SER A 807 3.06 71.69 -11.24
C SER A 807 3.25 70.60 -10.18
N ALA A 808 2.85 70.86 -8.92
CA ALA A 808 2.91 69.89 -7.83
C ALA A 808 1.83 68.81 -7.99
N SER A 809 0.61 69.19 -8.38
CA SER A 809 -0.48 68.28 -8.71
C SER A 809 -0.11 67.38 -9.90
N ILE A 810 0.47 67.92 -10.98
CA ILE A 810 0.96 67.14 -12.12
C ILE A 810 2.04 66.13 -11.69
N ARG A 811 3.03 66.56 -10.88
CA ARG A 811 4.06 65.64 -10.36
C ARG A 811 3.47 64.55 -9.45
N ALA A 812 2.48 64.89 -8.62
CA ALA A 812 1.80 63.92 -7.76
C ALA A 812 0.96 62.91 -8.58
N ASN A 813 0.28 63.36 -9.65
CA ASN A 813 -0.47 62.48 -10.54
C ASN A 813 0.46 61.55 -11.33
N GLN A 814 1.59 62.07 -11.84
CA GLN A 814 2.64 61.26 -12.47
C GLN A 814 3.23 60.22 -11.50
N GLN A 815 3.44 60.58 -10.22
CA GLN A 815 3.86 59.62 -9.20
C GLN A 815 2.78 58.55 -8.96
N ALA A 816 1.51 58.92 -8.86
CA ALA A 816 0.40 57.97 -8.73
C ALA A 816 0.29 57.03 -9.96
N GLU A 817 0.41 57.55 -11.18
CA GLU A 817 0.44 56.79 -12.43
C GLU A 817 1.61 55.79 -12.46
N THR A 818 2.83 56.20 -12.07
CA THR A 818 3.97 55.29 -12.02
C THR A 818 3.83 54.20 -10.95
N LEU A 819 3.26 54.52 -9.79
CA LEU A 819 2.96 53.53 -8.74
C LEU A 819 1.83 52.57 -9.19
N GLN A 820 0.82 53.07 -9.90
CA GLN A 820 -0.24 52.25 -10.47
C GLN A 820 0.29 51.29 -11.54
N ALA A 821 1.20 51.75 -12.41
CA ALA A 821 1.89 50.91 -13.39
C ALA A 821 2.79 49.85 -12.73
N GLN A 822 3.54 50.21 -11.69
CA GLN A 822 4.33 49.25 -10.89
C GLN A 822 3.43 48.21 -10.21
N TYR A 823 2.30 48.63 -9.64
CA TYR A 823 1.32 47.72 -9.04
C TYR A 823 0.70 46.76 -10.07
N GLN A 824 0.34 47.24 -11.26
CA GLN A 824 -0.13 46.39 -12.36
C GLN A 824 0.93 45.38 -12.82
N LEU A 825 2.20 45.78 -12.90
CA LEU A 825 3.30 44.88 -13.23
C LEU A 825 3.50 43.80 -12.15
N LEU A 826 3.42 44.17 -10.86
CA LEU A 826 3.48 43.22 -9.75
C LEU A 826 2.30 42.25 -9.73
N LEU A 827 1.09 42.69 -10.11
CA LEU A 827 -0.06 41.79 -10.31
C LEU A 827 0.18 40.81 -11.45
N GLN A 828 0.68 41.27 -12.60
CA GLN A 828 1.03 40.40 -13.73
C GLN A 828 2.10 39.38 -13.35
N GLN A 829 3.15 39.79 -12.63
CA GLN A 829 4.19 38.89 -12.13
C GLN A 829 3.65 37.89 -11.09
N ARG A 830 2.75 38.30 -10.20
CA ARG A 830 2.05 37.39 -9.27
C ARG A 830 1.26 36.33 -10.03
N ASP A 831 0.49 36.74 -11.04
CA ASP A 831 -0.39 35.85 -11.77
C ASP A 831 0.39 34.91 -12.70
N GLU A 832 1.49 35.38 -13.28
CA GLU A 832 2.42 34.53 -14.02
C GLU A 832 3.14 33.54 -13.10
N LEU A 833 3.59 33.95 -11.91
CA LEU A 833 4.17 33.04 -10.92
C LEU A 833 3.13 32.02 -10.41
N GLY A 834 1.87 32.41 -10.24
CA GLY A 834 0.77 31.51 -9.92
C GLY A 834 0.52 30.47 -11.02
N ALA A 835 0.55 30.89 -12.30
CA ALA A 835 0.44 29.99 -13.44
C ALA A 835 1.67 29.06 -13.56
N ARG A 836 2.89 29.57 -13.34
CA ARG A 836 4.14 28.81 -13.32
C ARG A 836 4.15 27.76 -12.19
N LEU A 837 3.62 28.11 -11.00
CA LEU A 837 3.47 27.21 -9.85
C LEU A 837 2.42 26.13 -10.12
N SER A 838 1.21 26.52 -10.57
CA SER A 838 0.17 25.56 -10.95
C SER A 838 0.68 24.58 -12.01
N ALA A 839 1.39 25.06 -13.04
CA ALA A 839 2.02 24.20 -14.04
C ALA A 839 3.20 23.35 -13.51
N ALA A 840 3.76 23.64 -12.33
CA ALA A 840 4.74 22.79 -11.65
C ALA A 840 4.03 21.68 -10.86
N ASP A 841 3.03 22.03 -10.05
CA ASP A 841 2.17 21.06 -9.34
C ASP A 841 1.53 20.07 -10.32
N ASP A 842 1.08 20.57 -11.48
CA ASP A 842 0.48 19.79 -12.56
C ASP A 842 1.49 18.84 -13.23
N ARG A 843 2.79 19.14 -13.19
CA ARG A 843 3.87 18.23 -13.63
C ARG A 843 4.18 17.21 -12.54
N ASP A 844 4.25 17.61 -11.28
CA ASP A 844 4.60 16.70 -10.19
C ASP A 844 3.48 15.70 -9.87
N GLN A 845 2.21 16.07 -10.04
CA GLN A 845 1.10 15.11 -10.05
C GLN A 845 1.25 14.07 -11.18
N LYS A 846 1.66 14.50 -12.39
CA LYS A 846 1.91 13.60 -13.53
C LYS A 846 3.15 12.72 -13.29
N ASN A 847 4.20 13.25 -12.67
CA ASN A 847 5.40 12.50 -12.26
C ASN A 847 5.05 11.47 -11.18
N GLN A 848 4.26 11.83 -10.18
CA GLN A 848 3.81 10.95 -9.11
C GLN A 848 2.90 9.83 -9.66
N ALA A 849 1.98 10.16 -10.58
CA ALA A 849 1.19 9.16 -11.30
C ALA A 849 2.04 8.25 -12.20
N ALA A 850 3.11 8.76 -12.82
CA ALA A 850 4.06 7.93 -13.57
C ALA A 850 4.84 6.98 -12.63
N LEU A 851 5.26 7.48 -11.46
CA LEU A 851 5.95 6.68 -10.44
C LEU A 851 5.07 5.58 -9.87
N THR A 852 3.79 5.83 -9.55
CA THR A 852 2.88 4.78 -9.06
C THR A 852 2.57 3.74 -10.15
N ASN A 853 2.39 4.15 -11.41
CA ASN A 853 2.27 3.22 -12.53
C ASN A 853 3.52 2.35 -12.70
N LEU A 854 4.73 2.91 -12.53
CA LEU A 854 5.98 2.15 -12.57
C LEU A 854 6.16 1.23 -11.36
N GLN A 855 5.71 1.64 -10.17
CA GLN A 855 5.68 0.79 -8.97
C GLN A 855 4.76 -0.43 -9.17
N CYS A 856 3.50 -0.21 -9.58
CA CYS A 856 2.58 -1.32 -9.86
C CYS A 856 3.06 -2.22 -11.01
N ALA A 857 3.75 -1.68 -12.02
CA ALA A 857 4.38 -2.49 -13.06
C ALA A 857 5.54 -3.34 -12.51
N LEU A 858 6.40 -2.78 -11.64
CA LEU A 858 7.48 -3.51 -10.97
C LEU A 858 6.94 -4.60 -10.03
N GLU A 859 5.87 -4.31 -9.28
CA GLU A 859 5.16 -5.29 -8.44
C GLU A 859 4.58 -6.42 -9.29
N GLN A 860 3.95 -6.12 -10.43
CA GLN A 860 3.47 -7.14 -11.38
C GLN A 860 4.61 -7.98 -11.97
N PHE A 861 5.75 -7.38 -12.32
CA PHE A 861 6.93 -8.12 -12.77
C PHE A 861 7.52 -9.01 -11.67
N GLN A 862 7.52 -8.57 -10.40
CA GLN A 862 7.95 -9.37 -9.26
C GLN A 862 6.99 -10.54 -9.01
N MET A 863 5.68 -10.27 -8.91
CA MET A 863 4.63 -11.29 -8.70
C MET A 863 4.57 -12.32 -9.82
N ASN A 864 4.78 -11.92 -11.08
CA ASN A 864 4.84 -12.86 -12.21
C ASN A 864 6.13 -13.69 -12.15
N ARG A 865 7.28 -13.08 -11.84
CA ARG A 865 8.55 -13.80 -11.67
C ARG A 865 8.50 -14.80 -10.51
N GLU A 866 7.84 -14.45 -9.41
CA GLU A 866 7.62 -15.35 -8.27
C GLU A 866 6.72 -16.52 -8.67
N ARG A 867 5.60 -16.26 -9.35
CA ARG A 867 4.73 -17.30 -9.92
C ARG A 867 5.47 -18.22 -10.90
N ASP A 868 6.32 -17.68 -11.77
CA ASP A 868 7.12 -18.48 -12.71
C ASP A 868 8.13 -19.38 -11.95
N ILE A 869 8.73 -18.87 -10.88
CA ILE A 869 9.62 -19.65 -9.99
C ILE A 869 8.83 -20.73 -9.24
N GLU A 870 7.62 -20.44 -8.76
CA GLU A 870 6.73 -21.42 -8.12
C GLU A 870 6.33 -22.53 -9.09
N LEU A 871 5.92 -22.19 -10.32
CA LEU A 871 5.54 -23.15 -11.36
C LEU A 871 6.72 -24.03 -11.78
N ALA A 872 7.91 -23.45 -12.01
CA ALA A 872 9.12 -24.20 -12.31
C ALA A 872 9.52 -25.12 -11.15
N THR A 873 9.44 -24.63 -9.91
CA THR A 873 9.71 -25.42 -8.70
C THR A 873 8.68 -26.55 -8.53
N GLY A 874 7.42 -26.32 -8.89
CA GLY A 874 6.36 -27.32 -8.92
C GLY A 874 6.64 -28.44 -9.94
N SER A 875 7.05 -28.09 -11.16
CA SER A 875 7.44 -29.09 -12.18
C SER A 875 8.62 -29.92 -11.69
N ILE A 876 9.69 -29.28 -11.20
CA ILE A 876 10.88 -29.96 -10.69
C ILE A 876 10.55 -30.90 -9.52
N ARG A 877 9.63 -30.51 -8.62
CA ARG A 877 9.15 -31.39 -7.54
C ARG A 877 8.36 -32.58 -8.08
N SER A 878 7.44 -32.37 -9.03
CA SER A 878 6.68 -33.45 -9.67
C SER A 878 7.59 -34.42 -10.42
N GLU A 879 8.57 -33.92 -11.17
CA GLU A 879 9.58 -34.72 -11.86
C GLU A 879 10.45 -35.52 -10.89
N LEU A 880 10.83 -34.94 -9.74
CA LEU A 880 11.56 -35.61 -8.68
C LEU A 880 10.73 -36.72 -8.00
N GLU A 881 9.44 -36.51 -7.78
CA GLU A 881 8.52 -37.52 -7.23
C GLU A 881 8.24 -38.64 -8.23
N GLN A 882 8.10 -38.31 -9.52
CA GLN A 882 8.05 -39.31 -10.59
C GLN A 882 9.36 -40.10 -10.73
N ALA A 883 10.51 -39.46 -10.52
CA ALA A 883 11.81 -40.14 -10.51
C ALA A 883 11.93 -41.10 -9.31
N ARG A 884 11.53 -40.66 -8.10
CA ARG A 884 11.52 -41.48 -6.89
C ARG A 884 10.58 -42.68 -6.98
N THR A 885 9.35 -42.49 -7.46
CA THR A 885 8.39 -43.60 -7.63
C THR A 885 8.85 -44.61 -8.69
N ARG A 886 9.51 -44.16 -9.77
CA ARG A 886 10.22 -45.04 -10.71
C ARG A 886 11.40 -45.76 -10.03
N GLU A 887 12.18 -45.10 -9.18
CA GLU A 887 13.28 -45.70 -8.42
C GLU A 887 12.78 -46.77 -7.44
N GLU A 888 11.65 -46.56 -6.77
CA GLU A 888 11.02 -47.55 -5.89
C GLU A 888 10.46 -48.74 -6.66
N ALA A 889 9.77 -48.53 -7.78
CA ALA A 889 9.33 -49.61 -8.67
C ALA A 889 10.51 -50.43 -9.24
N LEU A 890 11.64 -49.77 -9.54
CA LEU A 890 12.88 -50.44 -9.95
C LEU A 890 13.55 -51.20 -8.79
N LYS A 891 13.48 -50.70 -7.55
CA LYS A 891 13.94 -51.43 -6.35
C LYS A 891 13.08 -52.67 -6.09
N ASP A 892 11.76 -52.57 -6.25
CA ASP A 892 10.85 -53.70 -5.99
C ASP A 892 10.91 -54.77 -7.08
N THR A 893 11.03 -54.38 -8.35
CA THR A 893 11.34 -55.34 -9.42
C THR A 893 12.73 -55.96 -9.26
N LEU A 894 13.73 -55.21 -8.78
CA LEU A 894 15.05 -55.77 -8.44
C LEU A 894 14.96 -56.78 -7.28
N LYS A 895 14.20 -56.49 -6.20
CA LYS A 895 13.91 -57.48 -5.13
C LYS A 895 13.22 -58.73 -5.69
N GLN A 896 12.23 -58.56 -6.58
CA GLN A 896 11.51 -59.68 -7.18
C GLN A 896 12.40 -60.54 -8.08
N VAL A 897 13.31 -59.93 -8.85
CA VAL A 897 14.32 -60.66 -9.64
C VAL A 897 15.36 -61.33 -8.76
N GLN A 898 15.75 -60.72 -7.63
CA GLN A 898 16.62 -61.37 -6.62
C GLN A 898 15.93 -62.58 -5.95
N GLN A 899 14.64 -62.47 -5.66
CA GLN A 899 13.81 -63.58 -5.16
C GLN A 899 13.74 -64.71 -6.19
N GLN A 900 13.40 -64.40 -7.45
CA GLN A 900 13.39 -65.38 -8.55
C GLN A 900 14.77 -66.02 -8.79
N LEU A 901 15.87 -65.28 -8.63
CA LEU A 901 17.23 -65.81 -8.72
C LEU A 901 17.55 -66.77 -7.56
N ALA A 902 17.08 -66.48 -6.34
CA ALA A 902 17.22 -67.37 -5.19
C ALA A 902 16.37 -68.64 -5.35
N ASP A 903 15.14 -68.51 -5.84
CA ASP A 903 14.22 -69.62 -6.09
C ASP A 903 14.72 -70.51 -7.26
N ALA A 904 15.24 -69.90 -8.33
CA ALA A 904 15.91 -70.62 -9.41
C ALA A 904 17.19 -71.34 -8.92
N LYS A 905 17.96 -70.73 -8.02
CA LYS A 905 19.16 -71.34 -7.43
C LYS A 905 18.83 -72.51 -6.51
N THR A 906 17.78 -72.42 -5.70
CA THR A 906 17.32 -73.54 -4.86
C THR A 906 16.70 -74.65 -5.71
N GLY A 907 15.94 -74.31 -6.76
CA GLY A 907 15.46 -75.25 -7.77
C GLY A 907 16.59 -75.98 -8.51
N LEU A 908 17.68 -75.28 -8.86
CA LEU A 908 18.85 -75.88 -9.51
C LEU A 908 19.64 -76.78 -8.55
N LEU A 909 19.75 -76.42 -7.27
CA LEU A 909 20.29 -77.31 -6.23
C LEU A 909 19.42 -78.57 -6.01
N ALA A 910 18.09 -78.44 -6.09
CA ALA A 910 17.18 -79.58 -6.05
C ALA A 910 17.33 -80.46 -7.30
N ALA A 911 17.46 -79.87 -8.50
CA ALA A 911 17.70 -80.60 -9.75
C ALA A 911 19.06 -81.33 -9.77
N ALA A 912 20.11 -80.73 -9.20
CA ALA A 912 21.39 -81.39 -8.98
C ALA A 912 21.24 -82.61 -8.05
N ARG A 913 20.60 -82.44 -6.88
CA ARG A 913 20.32 -83.53 -5.95
C ARG A 913 19.47 -84.66 -6.55
N ILE A 914 18.52 -84.31 -7.43
CA ILE A 914 17.72 -85.29 -8.19
C ILE A 914 18.59 -86.00 -9.24
N SER A 915 19.56 -85.32 -9.85
CA SER A 915 20.53 -85.95 -10.75
C SER A 915 21.44 -86.93 -10.01
N ASP A 916 21.97 -86.55 -8.84
CA ASP A 916 22.77 -87.45 -7.98
C ASP A 916 21.96 -88.71 -7.61
N GLN A 917 20.70 -88.52 -7.20
CA GLN A 917 19.80 -89.62 -6.83
C GLN A 917 19.41 -90.48 -8.04
N LEU A 918 19.25 -89.89 -9.22
CA LEU A 918 19.02 -90.59 -10.47
C LEU A 918 20.25 -91.41 -10.89
N GLU A 919 21.46 -90.87 -10.78
CA GLU A 919 22.70 -91.59 -11.06
C GLU A 919 22.86 -92.81 -10.12
N ILE A 920 22.64 -92.62 -8.81
CA ILE A 920 22.60 -93.73 -7.83
C ILE A 920 21.55 -94.78 -8.22
N SER A 921 20.37 -94.37 -8.70
CA SER A 921 19.34 -95.29 -9.19
C SER A 921 19.76 -96.04 -10.46
N GLN A 922 20.49 -95.39 -11.37
CA GLN A 922 20.97 -96.01 -12.61
C GLN A 922 22.09 -97.02 -12.32
N VAL A 923 23.01 -96.68 -11.41
CA VAL A 923 24.07 -97.59 -10.93
C VAL A 923 23.48 -98.81 -10.22
N THR A 924 22.48 -98.63 -9.36
CA THR A 924 21.80 -99.76 -8.68
C THR A 924 20.98 -100.60 -9.66
N VAL A 925 20.29 -100.01 -10.63
CA VAL A 925 19.61 -100.76 -11.72
C VAL A 925 20.60 -101.52 -12.60
N ALA A 926 21.78 -100.95 -12.90
CA ALA A 926 22.85 -101.64 -13.63
C ALA A 926 23.39 -102.83 -12.82
N SER A 927 23.61 -102.65 -11.51
CA SER A 927 24.00 -103.73 -10.60
C SER A 927 22.95 -104.85 -10.54
N LEU A 928 21.66 -104.50 -10.42
CA LEU A 928 20.57 -105.49 -10.39
C LEU A 928 20.43 -106.24 -11.72
N LYS A 929 20.68 -105.60 -12.87
CA LYS A 929 20.76 -106.28 -14.18
C LYS A 929 21.97 -107.21 -14.28
N ALA A 930 23.12 -106.84 -13.73
CA ALA A 930 24.30 -107.69 -13.64
C ALA A 930 24.08 -108.88 -12.68
N GLU A 931 23.30 -108.71 -11.61
CA GLU A 931 22.88 -109.83 -10.76
C GLU A 931 21.87 -110.74 -11.45
N LEU A 932 20.86 -110.19 -12.15
CA LEU A 932 19.87 -110.97 -12.92
C LEU A 932 20.55 -111.85 -13.95
N THR A 933 21.37 -111.27 -14.85
CA THR A 933 22.13 -112.04 -15.85
C THR A 933 22.99 -113.14 -15.22
N LYS A 934 23.63 -112.86 -14.08
CA LYS A 934 24.40 -113.85 -13.28
C LYS A 934 23.53 -114.91 -12.59
N ARG A 935 22.22 -114.69 -12.42
CA ARG A 935 21.25 -115.73 -12.03
C ARG A 935 20.79 -116.52 -13.25
N ASP A 936 20.55 -115.87 -14.37
CA ASP A 936 20.12 -116.50 -15.63
C ASP A 936 21.21 -117.46 -16.15
N GLU A 937 22.48 -117.05 -16.11
CA GLU A 937 23.66 -117.91 -16.33
C GLU A 937 23.67 -119.15 -15.42
N ARG A 938 23.28 -119.00 -14.14
CA ARG A 938 23.19 -120.11 -13.18
C ARG A 938 21.99 -121.01 -13.43
N TYR A 939 20.86 -120.47 -13.89
CA TYR A 939 19.70 -121.26 -14.30
C TYR A 939 20.03 -122.07 -15.56
N ALA A 940 20.60 -121.46 -16.60
CA ALA A 940 21.06 -122.16 -17.79
C ALA A 940 22.10 -123.26 -17.46
N ALA A 941 23.05 -123.00 -16.57
CA ALA A 941 24.01 -124.01 -16.11
C ALA A 941 23.41 -125.13 -15.26
N LEU A 942 22.26 -124.91 -14.61
CA LEU A 942 21.48 -125.94 -13.91
C LEU A 942 20.63 -126.76 -14.89
N GLU A 943 20.00 -126.11 -15.88
CA GLU A 943 19.24 -126.76 -16.96
C GLU A 943 20.15 -127.66 -17.81
N GLN A 944 21.33 -127.19 -18.21
CA GLN A 944 22.31 -128.01 -18.92
C GLN A 944 22.70 -129.25 -18.11
N ARG A 945 23.00 -129.10 -16.82
CA ARG A 945 23.31 -130.23 -15.94
C ARG A 945 22.15 -131.23 -15.81
N LEU A 946 20.91 -130.72 -15.79
CA LEU A 946 19.72 -131.55 -15.71
C LEU A 946 19.57 -132.38 -17.00
N GLN A 947 19.70 -131.76 -18.17
CA GLN A 947 19.72 -132.45 -19.47
C GLN A 947 20.86 -133.49 -19.58
N GLU A 948 22.07 -133.16 -19.10
CA GLU A 948 23.20 -134.11 -19.03
C GLU A 948 22.87 -135.34 -18.16
N THR A 949 22.17 -135.15 -17.03
CA THR A 949 21.72 -136.28 -16.20
C THR A 949 20.57 -137.10 -16.81
N GLU A 950 19.63 -136.47 -17.52
CA GLU A 950 18.53 -137.16 -18.20
C GLU A 950 19.05 -138.02 -19.35
N ALA A 951 19.92 -137.46 -20.20
CA ALA A 951 20.57 -138.18 -21.29
C ALA A 951 21.39 -139.39 -20.78
N SER A 952 22.04 -139.28 -19.62
CA SER A 952 22.82 -140.37 -19.03
C SER A 952 21.98 -141.52 -18.45
N GLN A 953 20.66 -141.36 -18.27
CA GLN A 953 19.78 -142.40 -17.73
C GLN A 953 19.12 -143.24 -18.84
N ALA A 954 18.62 -142.61 -19.90
CA ALA A 954 17.81 -143.27 -20.94
C ALA A 954 18.54 -144.45 -21.63
N ASP A 955 19.72 -144.21 -22.19
CA ASP A 955 20.45 -145.12 -23.10
C ASP A 955 20.86 -146.47 -22.46
N LYS A 956 20.89 -146.55 -21.12
CA LYS A 956 21.20 -147.79 -20.39
C LYS A 956 19.98 -148.67 -20.12
N VAL A 957 18.78 -148.08 -20.00
CA VAL A 957 17.56 -148.79 -19.63
C VAL A 957 17.01 -149.56 -20.83
N GLU A 958 16.82 -148.91 -21.97
CA GLU A 958 16.23 -149.50 -23.17
C GLU A 958 17.02 -150.71 -23.69
N LYS A 959 18.35 -150.54 -23.80
CA LYS A 959 19.28 -151.57 -24.30
C LYS A 959 19.29 -152.85 -23.46
N THR A 960 18.98 -152.72 -22.16
CA THR A 960 18.87 -153.85 -21.23
C THR A 960 17.49 -154.52 -21.33
N LEU A 961 16.43 -153.73 -21.49
CA LEU A 961 15.05 -154.21 -21.61
C LEU A 961 14.83 -155.05 -22.89
N VAL A 962 15.25 -154.53 -24.05
CA VAL A 962 15.10 -155.20 -25.36
C VAL A 962 15.80 -156.56 -25.39
N LYS A 963 17.02 -156.65 -24.82
CA LYS A 963 17.80 -157.89 -24.74
C LYS A 963 17.05 -159.01 -24.01
N ASN A 964 16.37 -158.67 -22.91
CA ASN A 964 15.66 -159.65 -22.09
C ASN A 964 14.38 -160.17 -22.77
N LEU A 965 13.63 -159.31 -23.48
CA LEU A 965 12.44 -159.72 -24.24
C LEU A 965 12.77 -160.73 -25.35
N VAL A 966 13.83 -160.49 -26.12
CA VAL A 966 14.25 -161.37 -27.23
C VAL A 966 14.68 -162.75 -26.71
N ILE A 967 15.42 -162.80 -25.59
CA ILE A 967 15.83 -164.06 -24.95
C ILE A 967 14.60 -164.86 -24.46
N GLY A 968 13.61 -164.18 -23.87
CA GLY A 968 12.37 -164.82 -23.42
C GLY A 968 11.60 -165.53 -24.54
N TYR A 969 11.52 -164.91 -25.73
CA TYR A 969 10.81 -165.50 -26.87
C TYR A 969 11.49 -166.78 -27.39
N ALA A 970 12.83 -166.78 -27.47
CA ALA A 970 13.59 -167.89 -28.04
C ALA A 970 13.57 -169.17 -27.18
N VAL A 971 13.48 -169.03 -25.85
CA VAL A 971 13.60 -170.15 -24.90
C VAL A 971 12.24 -170.76 -24.51
N ALA A 972 11.13 -170.07 -24.78
CA ALA A 972 9.79 -170.54 -24.42
C ALA A 972 9.45 -171.92 -25.04
N PRO A 973 9.08 -172.94 -24.25
CA PRO A 973 8.87 -174.31 -24.75
C PRO A 973 7.48 -174.53 -25.38
N ASN A 974 6.47 -173.73 -25.01
CA ASN A 974 5.08 -173.90 -25.44
C ASN A 974 4.66 -172.87 -26.48
N ALA A 975 3.73 -173.24 -27.37
CA ALA A 975 3.26 -172.37 -28.45
C ALA A 975 2.40 -171.17 -27.97
N SER A 976 1.67 -171.33 -26.86
CA SER A 976 0.92 -170.26 -26.18
C SER A 976 1.83 -169.12 -25.72
N ASP A 977 2.92 -169.49 -25.06
CA ASP A 977 3.76 -168.56 -24.31
C ASP A 977 4.56 -167.69 -25.27
N ARG A 978 4.98 -168.27 -26.40
CA ARG A 978 5.55 -167.53 -27.55
C ARG A 978 4.59 -166.47 -28.09
N GLN A 979 3.28 -166.75 -28.17
CA GLN A 979 2.31 -165.75 -28.63
C GLN A 979 2.07 -164.63 -27.61
N GLN A 980 2.12 -164.90 -26.29
CA GLN A 980 2.06 -163.83 -25.28
C GLN A 980 3.32 -162.97 -25.25
N ILE A 981 4.52 -163.57 -25.33
CA ILE A 981 5.77 -162.80 -25.38
C ILE A 981 5.85 -161.95 -26.66
N MET A 982 5.38 -162.47 -27.80
CA MET A 982 5.34 -161.72 -29.05
C MET A 982 4.36 -160.53 -29.01
N LYS A 983 3.23 -160.63 -28.30
CA LYS A 983 2.39 -159.45 -28.00
C LYS A 983 3.12 -158.39 -27.17
N LEU A 984 3.95 -158.81 -26.21
CA LEU A 984 4.75 -157.90 -25.39
C LEU A 984 5.86 -157.20 -26.21
N ILE A 985 6.51 -157.93 -27.12
CA ILE A 985 7.49 -157.38 -28.06
C ILE A 985 6.83 -156.35 -28.98
N SER A 986 5.65 -156.66 -29.52
CA SER A 986 4.84 -155.74 -30.33
C SER A 986 4.54 -154.42 -29.59
N SER A 987 4.12 -154.46 -28.32
CA SER A 987 3.80 -153.23 -27.57
C SER A 987 5.03 -152.44 -27.13
N VAL A 988 6.16 -153.09 -26.83
CA VAL A 988 7.40 -152.41 -26.39
C VAL A 988 8.20 -151.81 -27.57
N LEU A 989 8.12 -152.41 -28.75
CA LEU A 989 8.73 -151.86 -29.98
C LEU A 989 7.75 -151.04 -30.83
N THR A 990 6.53 -150.78 -30.35
CA THR A 990 5.47 -150.02 -31.05
C THR A 990 5.20 -150.51 -32.49
N MET A 991 5.22 -151.83 -32.71
CA MET A 991 5.05 -152.43 -34.04
C MET A 991 3.66 -152.15 -34.62
N ASP A 992 3.58 -151.87 -35.92
CA ASP A 992 2.34 -151.40 -36.54
C ASP A 992 1.29 -152.50 -36.78
N GLN A 993 0.07 -152.09 -37.14
CA GLN A 993 -1.06 -152.99 -37.38
C GLN A 993 -0.81 -154.00 -38.54
N ASN A 994 0.06 -153.64 -39.48
CA ASN A 994 0.42 -154.38 -40.70
C ASN A 994 1.59 -155.36 -40.44
N GLU A 995 2.42 -155.07 -39.44
CA GLU A 995 3.43 -155.98 -38.91
C GLU A 995 2.81 -157.00 -37.95
N CYS A 996 1.95 -156.56 -37.02
CA CYS A 996 1.27 -157.45 -36.06
C CYS A 996 0.42 -158.54 -36.76
N THR A 997 -0.14 -158.24 -37.93
CA THR A 997 -0.89 -159.19 -38.75
C THR A 997 0.00 -160.20 -39.49
N LYS A 998 1.21 -159.83 -39.93
CA LYS A 998 2.22 -160.77 -40.48
C LYS A 998 2.70 -161.78 -39.45
N VAL A 999 2.68 -161.42 -38.16
CA VAL A 999 3.08 -162.30 -37.04
C VAL A 999 1.90 -163.12 -36.48
N GLY A 1000 0.73 -163.08 -37.15
CA GLY A 1000 -0.39 -164.01 -36.92
C GLY A 1000 -1.23 -163.74 -35.67
N LEU A 1001 -1.12 -162.55 -35.06
CA LEU A 1001 -1.78 -162.24 -33.79
C LEU A 1001 -3.14 -161.54 -33.97
N HIS A 1002 -4.17 -162.38 -34.04
CA HIS A 1002 -5.61 -162.13 -33.77
C HIS A 1002 -6.56 -161.79 -34.94
N HIS A 1003 -7.82 -162.20 -34.71
CA HIS A 1003 -8.90 -162.32 -35.69
C HIS A 1003 -10.25 -161.99 -35.00
N ARG A 1004 -10.98 -161.00 -35.54
CA ARG A 1004 -12.44 -160.77 -35.46
C ARG A 1004 -13.19 -161.03 -34.12
N GLY A 1005 -13.67 -159.96 -33.47
CA GLY A 1005 -14.71 -160.03 -32.42
C GLY A 1005 -15.04 -158.64 -31.82
N THR A 1006 -16.29 -158.40 -31.40
CA THR A 1006 -16.79 -157.07 -30.96
C THR A 1006 -17.61 -157.12 -29.67
N VAL A 1007 -17.80 -155.94 -29.06
CA VAL A 1007 -18.83 -155.50 -28.07
C VAL A 1007 -18.35 -155.28 -26.62
N GLY A 1008 -18.41 -154.01 -26.18
CA GLY A 1008 -18.96 -153.61 -24.87
C GLY A 1008 -17.99 -153.31 -23.70
N GLY A 1009 -18.19 -152.17 -23.03
CA GLY A 1009 -17.93 -152.04 -21.58
C GLY A 1009 -16.92 -150.96 -21.11
N THR A 1010 -17.45 -149.86 -20.58
CA THR A 1010 -17.08 -149.19 -19.31
C THR A 1010 -15.64 -149.24 -18.75
N GLY A 1011 -15.12 -148.09 -18.32
CA GLY A 1011 -14.06 -148.03 -17.30
C GLY A 1011 -13.53 -146.63 -17.00
N GLY A 1012 -13.87 -146.07 -15.83
CA GLY A 1012 -13.30 -144.80 -15.36
C GLY A 1012 -13.36 -144.66 -13.83
N TRP A 1013 -12.23 -144.35 -13.20
CA TRP A 1013 -12.06 -143.90 -11.81
C TRP A 1013 -10.70 -143.16 -11.71
N LEU A 1014 -10.37 -142.32 -10.73
CA LEU A 1014 -11.08 -141.89 -9.51
C LEU A 1014 -11.31 -140.37 -9.51
N ASN A 1015 -12.45 -139.96 -8.95
CA ASN A 1015 -12.75 -138.62 -8.46
C ASN A 1015 -13.55 -138.80 -7.16
N SER A 1016 -13.28 -138.03 -6.09
CA SER A 1016 -14.17 -137.74 -4.94
C SER A 1016 -13.40 -137.12 -3.75
N ILE A 1017 -14.16 -136.52 -2.81
CA ILE A 1017 -13.79 -135.85 -1.55
C ILE A 1017 -13.10 -134.49 -1.76
N LEU A 1018 -13.78 -133.34 -1.77
CA LEU A 1018 -15.20 -132.99 -1.60
C LEU A 1018 -15.81 -133.14 -0.18
N GLY A 1019 -16.05 -131.99 0.47
CA GLY A 1019 -16.87 -131.82 1.70
C GLY A 1019 -16.06 -131.49 2.97
N GLY A 1020 -16.40 -130.48 3.78
CA GLY A 1020 -17.39 -129.41 3.59
C GLY A 1020 -17.84 -128.71 4.89
N GLY A 1021 -18.46 -127.52 4.77
CA GLY A 1021 -19.26 -126.85 5.82
C GLY A 1021 -18.56 -125.72 6.61
N GLY A 1022 -19.27 -124.59 6.84
CA GLY A 1022 -18.76 -123.51 7.71
C GLY A 1022 -19.30 -122.07 7.54
N SER A 1023 -20.63 -121.85 7.49
CA SER A 1023 -21.35 -120.55 7.67
C SER A 1023 -21.01 -119.32 6.77
N GLY A 1024 -22.02 -118.58 6.28
CA GLY A 1024 -21.76 -117.26 5.64
C GLY A 1024 -22.83 -116.61 4.74
N GLU A 1025 -24.08 -116.47 5.21
CA GLU A 1025 -25.09 -115.49 4.74
C GLU A 1025 -25.49 -115.45 3.22
N ALA A 1026 -26.40 -114.53 2.87
CA ALA A 1026 -27.05 -114.45 1.56
C ALA A 1026 -27.59 -113.04 1.23
N GLY A 1027 -27.58 -112.67 -0.06
CA GLY A 1027 -28.52 -111.70 -0.63
C GLY A 1027 -27.95 -110.44 -1.31
N ALA A 1028 -28.73 -109.95 -2.28
CA ALA A 1028 -28.68 -108.65 -2.96
C ALA A 1028 -27.58 -108.35 -4.01
N ASN A 1029 -28.03 -107.75 -5.13
CA ASN A 1029 -27.21 -107.13 -6.19
C ASN A 1029 -26.60 -105.80 -5.73
N TYR A 1030 -25.56 -105.31 -6.42
CA TYR A 1030 -25.61 -104.04 -7.20
C TYR A 1030 -24.32 -103.79 -8.02
N ASN A 1031 -24.44 -102.94 -9.05
CA ASN A 1031 -23.41 -102.13 -9.73
C ASN A 1031 -22.20 -102.82 -10.40
N LYS A 1032 -22.08 -102.63 -11.73
CA LYS A 1032 -20.81 -102.69 -12.49
C LYS A 1032 -20.82 -101.72 -13.68
N GLU A 1033 -20.40 -100.49 -13.45
CA GLU A 1033 -19.96 -99.56 -14.50
C GLU A 1033 -18.67 -98.83 -14.05
N SER A 1034 -17.90 -98.35 -15.03
CA SER A 1034 -16.92 -97.25 -14.88
C SER A 1034 -15.78 -97.38 -13.85
N LEU A 1035 -14.80 -98.24 -14.13
CA LEU A 1035 -13.45 -98.13 -13.52
C LEU A 1035 -12.61 -97.02 -14.19
N THR A 1036 -12.71 -96.85 -15.51
CA THR A 1036 -11.92 -95.86 -16.27
C THR A 1036 -12.37 -94.42 -15.97
N GLU A 1037 -13.68 -94.20 -15.87
CA GLU A 1037 -14.25 -92.91 -15.44
C GLU A 1037 -13.89 -92.59 -13.98
N ALA A 1038 -13.78 -93.59 -13.10
CA ALA A 1038 -13.29 -93.39 -11.74
C ALA A 1038 -11.82 -92.93 -11.70
N PHE A 1039 -11.02 -93.28 -12.70
CA PHE A 1039 -9.64 -92.80 -12.85
C PHE A 1039 -9.58 -91.37 -13.40
N VAL A 1040 -10.45 -91.02 -14.35
CA VAL A 1040 -10.59 -89.62 -14.84
C VAL A 1040 -11.13 -88.70 -13.74
N LYS A 1041 -12.18 -89.12 -13.02
CA LYS A 1041 -12.74 -88.44 -11.83
C LYS A 1041 -11.83 -88.49 -10.60
N PHE A 1042 -10.68 -89.16 -10.66
CA PHE A 1042 -9.60 -88.99 -9.69
C PHE A 1042 -8.73 -87.80 -10.10
N LEU A 1043 -8.23 -87.80 -11.34
CA LEU A 1043 -7.37 -86.74 -11.88
C LEU A 1043 -8.05 -85.36 -11.86
N GLU A 1044 -9.30 -85.25 -12.34
CA GLU A 1044 -10.07 -83.98 -12.31
C GLU A 1044 -10.38 -83.47 -10.89
N LYS A 1045 -10.26 -84.34 -9.88
CA LYS A 1045 -10.64 -84.06 -8.48
C LYS A 1045 -9.44 -83.74 -7.59
N GLU A 1046 -8.23 -84.01 -8.07
CA GLU A 1046 -6.96 -83.62 -7.43
C GLU A 1046 -6.37 -82.33 -8.07
N SER A 1047 -6.81 -81.95 -9.27
CA SER A 1047 -6.29 -80.80 -10.03
C SER A 1047 -7.04 -79.46 -9.85
N ALA A 1048 -7.97 -79.34 -8.90
CA ALA A 1048 -8.76 -78.13 -8.66
C ALA A 1048 -8.55 -77.58 -7.23
N PRO A 1049 -8.24 -76.27 -7.04
CA PRO A 1049 -7.79 -75.76 -5.75
C PRO A 1049 -8.93 -75.59 -4.73
N ARG A 1050 -8.90 -76.38 -3.65
CA ARG A 1050 -9.83 -76.23 -2.52
C ARG A 1050 -9.36 -75.15 -1.55
N ALA A 1051 -9.92 -73.94 -1.67
CA ALA A 1051 -9.70 -72.88 -0.70
C ALA A 1051 -10.44 -73.15 0.63
N THR A 1052 -9.71 -73.55 1.67
CA THR A 1052 -10.17 -73.49 3.08
C THR A 1052 -9.02 -73.15 4.03
N ALA A 1053 -9.25 -72.10 4.83
CA ALA A 1053 -8.45 -71.58 5.94
C ALA A 1053 -7.33 -72.48 6.53
N SER A 1054 -6.09 -72.00 6.44
CA SER A 1054 -5.08 -72.25 7.48
C SER A 1054 -5.35 -71.35 8.69
N SER A 1055 -6.05 -71.87 9.69
CA SER A 1055 -6.25 -71.15 10.96
C SER A 1055 -4.94 -70.98 11.73
N SER A 1056 -4.72 -69.80 12.29
CA SER A 1056 -3.62 -69.54 13.23
C SER A 1056 -3.70 -70.47 14.44
N LEU A 1057 -2.69 -71.32 14.66
CA LEU A 1057 -2.34 -71.88 15.98
C LEU A 1057 -0.87 -72.31 16.01
N LEU A 1058 0.03 -71.40 16.41
CA LEU A 1058 1.15 -71.65 17.35
C LEU A 1058 2.04 -70.39 17.51
N ASN A 1059 1.48 -69.32 18.05
CA ASN A 1059 2.27 -68.31 18.77
C ASN A 1059 2.02 -68.55 20.26
N ILE A 1060 3.02 -69.08 20.97
CA ILE A 1060 2.94 -69.39 22.41
C ILE A 1060 4.15 -68.79 23.13
N VAL A 1061 3.84 -67.86 24.05
CA VAL A 1061 4.65 -67.44 25.21
C VAL A 1061 6.00 -66.77 24.92
N THR A 1062 6.01 -65.43 24.99
CA THR A 1062 6.61 -64.75 26.17
C THR A 1062 6.10 -63.32 26.36
N SER A 1063 5.10 -63.18 27.25
CA SER A 1063 4.91 -62.01 28.14
C SER A 1063 5.66 -62.32 29.45
N PRO A 1064 5.94 -61.36 30.39
CA PRO A 1064 5.19 -60.13 30.73
C PRO A 1064 6.12 -58.88 30.84
N ALA A 1065 5.85 -57.74 31.49
CA ALA A 1065 4.83 -57.21 32.44
C ALA A 1065 4.93 -55.65 32.41
N ALA A 1066 4.05 -54.80 32.98
CA ALA A 1066 2.61 -54.84 33.35
C ALA A 1066 2.20 -53.44 33.90
N ALA A 1067 0.89 -53.22 34.13
CA ALA A 1067 0.27 -52.10 34.90
C ALA A 1067 0.38 -50.67 34.29
N THR A 1068 -0.61 -49.77 34.40
CA THR A 1068 -2.01 -49.80 34.91
C THR A 1068 -2.77 -48.65 34.21
N GLY A 1069 -3.97 -48.82 33.66
CA GLY A 1069 -5.27 -48.68 34.37
C GLY A 1069 -5.90 -47.29 34.10
N THR A 1070 -7.22 -47.02 34.17
CA THR A 1070 -8.42 -47.87 34.32
C THR A 1070 -9.68 -47.06 33.88
N THR A 1071 -10.87 -47.67 33.82
CA THR A 1071 -12.25 -47.06 33.82
C THR A 1071 -12.64 -46.13 32.63
N SER A 1072 -13.63 -46.38 31.75
CA SER A 1072 -15.09 -46.74 31.85
C SER A 1072 -16.03 -45.50 31.87
N SER A 1073 -17.24 -45.44 31.26
CA SER A 1073 -18.07 -46.42 30.51
C SER A 1073 -19.40 -45.82 29.96
N VAL A 1074 -20.17 -46.61 29.18
CA VAL A 1074 -21.61 -46.43 28.78
C VAL A 1074 -21.87 -45.40 27.65
N GLY A 1075 -22.74 -45.62 26.66
CA GLY A 1075 -23.59 -46.76 26.25
C GLY A 1075 -23.87 -46.70 24.72
N GLU A 1076 -24.22 -47.77 24.00
CA GLU A 1076 -25.54 -48.44 23.93
C GLU A 1076 -26.70 -47.51 23.47
N GLN A 1077 -27.58 -47.85 22.51
CA GLN A 1077 -27.86 -49.14 21.85
C GLN A 1077 -28.65 -49.01 20.51
N GLN A 1078 -28.78 -50.13 19.77
CA GLN A 1078 -29.82 -50.50 18.76
C GLN A 1078 -29.91 -49.84 17.36
N GLN A 1079 -29.63 -50.67 16.33
CA GLN A 1079 -30.49 -51.06 15.18
C GLN A 1079 -31.63 -50.10 14.73
N GLN A 1080 -31.81 -49.81 13.43
CA GLN A 1080 -32.34 -50.77 12.45
C GLN A 1080 -32.14 -50.40 10.95
N GLN A 1081 -32.49 -51.37 10.10
CA GLN A 1081 -32.91 -51.32 8.69
C GLN A 1081 -33.93 -50.19 8.36
N HIS A 1082 -34.25 -49.76 7.12
CA HIS A 1082 -34.05 -50.34 5.77
C HIS A 1082 -34.16 -49.27 4.65
N ARG A 1083 -33.29 -49.36 3.61
CA ARG A 1083 -33.63 -49.47 2.17
C ARG A 1083 -34.56 -48.45 1.43
N TRP A 1084 -33.97 -47.80 0.41
CA TRP A 1084 -34.53 -47.30 -0.89
C TRP A 1084 -35.36 -45.99 -1.03
N GLN A 1085 -34.87 -45.14 -1.96
CA GLN A 1085 -35.54 -44.56 -3.15
C GLN A 1085 -36.16 -43.14 -3.23
N HIS A 1086 -35.98 -42.56 -4.44
CA HIS A 1086 -36.74 -41.55 -5.19
C HIS A 1086 -36.86 -40.07 -4.77
N GLN A 1087 -35.93 -39.27 -5.33
CA GLN A 1087 -36.16 -38.08 -6.19
C GLN A 1087 -36.66 -36.72 -5.60
N PRO A 1088 -36.43 -35.58 -6.31
CA PRO A 1088 -36.52 -34.23 -5.75
C PRO A 1088 -37.77 -33.42 -6.18
N PRO A 1089 -38.07 -32.30 -5.48
CA PRO A 1089 -38.98 -31.25 -5.96
C PRO A 1089 -38.30 -30.26 -6.93
N ARG A 1090 -39.10 -29.42 -7.59
CA ARG A 1090 -38.70 -28.50 -8.68
C ARG A 1090 -38.64 -27.02 -8.26
N SER A 1091 -37.98 -26.24 -9.12
CA SER A 1091 -37.93 -24.77 -9.22
C SER A 1091 -39.24 -24.00 -9.01
N HIS A 1092 -39.14 -22.80 -8.42
CA HIS A 1092 -39.54 -21.49 -8.97
C HIS A 1092 -39.20 -20.38 -7.93
N ARG A 1093 -39.27 -19.06 -8.18
CA ARG A 1093 -38.84 -18.16 -9.30
C ARG A 1093 -39.35 -16.75 -8.94
N SER A 1094 -38.46 -15.74 -8.85
CA SER A 1094 -38.82 -14.34 -8.51
C SER A 1094 -39.37 -14.16 -7.07
N VAL A 1095 -39.55 -12.97 -6.49
CA VAL A 1095 -39.51 -11.56 -6.96
C VAL A 1095 -38.60 -10.72 -6.04
N ALA A 1096 -38.09 -9.59 -6.53
CA ALA A 1096 -37.26 -8.66 -5.76
C ALA A 1096 -38.08 -7.63 -4.94
N ILE A 1097 -37.44 -7.06 -3.93
CA ILE A 1097 -37.49 -5.63 -3.59
C ILE A 1097 -36.04 -5.16 -3.59
#